data_AF-A0A7J6RL83-F1
#
_entry.id   AF-A0A7J6RL83-F1
#
_cell.length_a   1.000
_cell.length_b   1.000
_cell.length_c   1.000
_cell.angle_alpha   90.00
_cell.angle_beta   90.00
_cell.angle_gamma   90.00
#
_symmetry.space_group_name_H-M   'P 1'
#
loop_
_entity.id
_entity.type
_entity.pdbx_description
1 polymer ?
#
loop_
_entity_poly.entity_id
_entity_poly.type
_entity_poly.pdbx_seq_one_letter_code
_entity_poly.pdbx_strand_id
1 'polypeptide(L)'
;VTSVQVALASIVGADKVSLYCVPSGEASKCRDQKVEIEDWLSQNGADRRAVLVALGGGVIGDLIGFVAASYYRGIRFIQVPTTVLSMVDSSVGGKTAVDTGYGKNLIGAFWQPILVVADIAVLDTLPIRQTRSGIAEIIKAGMCSRADLFAELESILSSKGVEGLIQDTEQLRDMIVAGIDYKRSVVEEDERDTGIRNELNWGHTVGHAIEGMGVTGLHHGECVSIGMVYEAMALRAQGQLSNIAVQRLEKVLKCCDLPTVLPPGAAANQQELMRRMKRDKKNRGGAIHVVNVKDIGRCEGDSRTVAVPERTLQRVLSSAVTIDPSALKSGQKLGPPGGVVELPGSKSISNRALVLAALAEKPQGKCRVLNLTPSEDIRVMLAALARLGVDVKYLAEGPDSGLNVELECPEGALALRPDASSARVTTVWVENAGTVARFITPVLAYLVATSKDPSAAVVVDGNERMRVRPVRDLVDCVQRAFEGVKVEYQGNTQGCLPLRITKSRKRSVPDASEGQASSGFPCGTVELSSKVSSQFVSGMLLVSSLARGGEAAKEGFTLLLEDTHGGKAVSQPYIDMTCRVMEAFGVEALPLTDAQGRLSYKVVAGQKLVAPSSYMVEADASAASYPLAIAAATGSEVTVNLPYQSPGSQPLQGDSLF
;
A
#
# COMPACT_ATOMS: atom_id res chain seq x y z
N VAL A 1 -24.13 -35.66 -15.21
CA VAL A 1 -25.53 -35.18 -15.38
C VAL A 1 -26.47 -35.88 -14.41
N THR A 2 -26.57 -37.21 -14.46
CA THR A 2 -27.50 -37.99 -13.60
C THR A 2 -27.23 -37.84 -12.09
N SER A 3 -25.96 -37.75 -11.67
CA SER A 3 -25.60 -37.51 -10.26
C SER A 3 -26.01 -36.11 -9.76
N VAL A 4 -25.91 -35.09 -10.61
CA VAL A 4 -26.24 -33.70 -10.28
C VAL A 4 -27.76 -33.51 -10.19
N GLN A 5 -28.52 -34.13 -11.09
CA GLN A 5 -29.99 -34.10 -11.04
C GLN A 5 -30.53 -34.78 -9.78
N VAL A 6 -29.96 -35.93 -9.39
CA VAL A 6 -30.34 -36.64 -8.16
C VAL A 6 -29.97 -35.84 -6.91
N ALA A 7 -28.77 -35.25 -6.88
CA ALA A 7 -28.35 -34.38 -5.77
C ALA A 7 -29.25 -33.15 -5.64
N LEU A 8 -29.54 -32.45 -6.74
CA LEU A 8 -30.43 -31.30 -6.75
C LEU A 8 -31.85 -31.71 -6.34
N ALA A 9 -32.42 -32.77 -6.91
CA ALA A 9 -33.75 -33.25 -6.53
C ALA A 9 -33.86 -33.57 -5.03
N SER A 10 -32.82 -34.17 -4.44
CA SER A 10 -32.74 -34.43 -3.01
C SER A 10 -32.65 -33.14 -2.17
N ILE A 11 -31.98 -32.10 -2.66
CA ILE A 11 -31.81 -30.82 -1.96
C ILE A 11 -33.08 -29.97 -2.05
N VAL A 12 -33.71 -29.89 -3.23
CA VAL A 12 -34.88 -29.02 -3.44
C VAL A 12 -36.21 -29.68 -3.04
N GLY A 13 -36.21 -31.00 -2.78
CA GLY A 13 -37.43 -31.74 -2.43
C GLY A 13 -38.49 -31.71 -3.53
N ALA A 14 -38.06 -31.69 -4.80
CA ALA A 14 -38.94 -31.52 -5.96
C ALA A 14 -39.16 -32.83 -6.73
N ASP A 15 -40.42 -33.12 -7.07
CA ASP A 15 -40.82 -34.34 -7.80
C ASP A 15 -40.27 -34.41 -9.24
N LYS A 16 -39.88 -33.27 -9.82
CA LYS A 16 -39.34 -33.18 -11.18
C LYS A 16 -38.22 -32.15 -11.26
N VAL A 17 -37.02 -32.62 -11.59
CA VAL A 17 -35.83 -31.78 -11.86
C VAL A 17 -35.31 -32.08 -13.27
N SER A 18 -35.18 -31.05 -14.08
CA SER A 18 -34.59 -31.12 -15.42
C SER A 18 -33.28 -30.32 -15.45
N LEU A 19 -32.29 -30.80 -16.22
CA LEU A 19 -30.99 -30.13 -16.37
C LEU A 19 -30.79 -29.75 -17.84
N TYR A 20 -30.40 -28.50 -18.07
CA TYR A 20 -29.97 -27.99 -19.37
C TYR A 20 -28.53 -27.47 -19.25
N CYS A 21 -27.65 -27.88 -20.17
CA CYS A 21 -26.26 -27.43 -20.18
C CYS A 21 -26.07 -26.44 -21.32
N VAL A 22 -25.46 -25.29 -21.01
CA VAL A 22 -25.12 -24.23 -21.97
C VAL A 22 -23.63 -24.34 -22.30
N PRO A 23 -23.19 -24.08 -23.56
CA PRO A 23 -21.77 -23.97 -23.87
C PRO A 23 -21.06 -22.95 -22.96
N SER A 24 -19.79 -23.18 -22.66
CA SER A 24 -19.03 -22.28 -21.77
C SER A 24 -18.61 -20.99 -22.49
N GLY A 25 -18.60 -19.88 -21.75
CA GLY A 25 -18.02 -18.60 -22.18
C GLY A 25 -19.04 -17.54 -22.60
N GLU A 26 -18.55 -16.31 -22.80
CA GLU A 26 -19.36 -15.11 -23.09
C GLU A 26 -20.22 -15.25 -24.35
N ALA A 27 -19.79 -16.04 -25.34
CA ALA A 27 -20.52 -16.27 -26.59
C ALA A 27 -21.93 -16.88 -26.37
N SER A 28 -22.12 -17.59 -25.26
CA SER A 28 -23.40 -18.16 -24.86
C SER A 28 -24.38 -17.13 -24.32
N LYS A 29 -23.92 -15.94 -23.92
CA LYS A 29 -24.75 -14.86 -23.43
C LYS A 29 -25.39 -14.10 -24.61
N CYS A 30 -26.14 -14.81 -25.45
CA CYS A 30 -26.69 -14.29 -26.70
C CYS A 30 -28.20 -14.58 -26.82
N ARG A 31 -28.84 -13.95 -27.81
CA ARG A 31 -30.29 -14.10 -28.05
C ARG A 31 -30.66 -15.52 -28.48
N ASP A 32 -29.83 -16.16 -29.31
CA ASP A 32 -30.11 -17.50 -29.84
C ASP A 32 -30.12 -18.51 -28.70
N GLN A 33 -29.13 -18.46 -27.82
CA GLN A 33 -29.08 -19.33 -26.64
C GLN A 33 -30.27 -19.11 -25.71
N LYS A 34 -30.73 -17.86 -25.55
CA LYS A 34 -31.95 -17.54 -24.78
C LYS A 34 -33.19 -18.22 -25.37
N VAL A 35 -33.36 -18.14 -26.69
CA VAL A 35 -34.49 -18.78 -27.41
C VAL A 35 -34.46 -20.29 -27.21
N GLU A 36 -33.31 -20.93 -27.39
CA GLU A 36 -33.16 -22.38 -27.18
C GLU A 36 -33.59 -22.82 -25.78
N ILE A 37 -33.23 -22.05 -24.75
CA ILE A 37 -33.60 -22.35 -23.36
C ILE A 37 -35.11 -22.18 -23.16
N GLU A 38 -35.71 -21.10 -23.68
CA GLU A 38 -37.16 -20.84 -23.56
C GLU A 38 -38.00 -21.92 -24.27
N ASP A 39 -37.57 -22.35 -25.45
CA ASP A 39 -38.20 -23.44 -26.19
C ASP A 39 -38.06 -24.78 -25.45
N TRP A 40 -36.87 -25.07 -24.92
CA TRP A 40 -36.62 -26.27 -24.13
C TRP A 40 -37.47 -26.33 -22.86
N LEU A 41 -37.63 -25.20 -22.15
CA LEU A 41 -38.52 -25.10 -20.98
C LEU A 41 -39.96 -25.46 -21.34
N SER A 42 -40.44 -24.94 -22.48
CA SER A 42 -41.80 -25.18 -22.97
C SER A 42 -42.01 -26.65 -23.38
N GLN A 43 -41.04 -27.24 -24.06
CA GLN A 43 -41.05 -28.66 -24.44
C GLN A 43 -41.05 -29.60 -23.22
N ASN A 44 -40.44 -29.18 -22.11
CA ASN A 44 -40.40 -29.95 -20.86
C ASN A 44 -41.59 -29.69 -19.93
N GLY A 45 -42.57 -28.88 -20.37
CA GLY A 45 -43.78 -28.58 -19.61
C GLY A 45 -43.56 -27.65 -18.42
N ALA A 46 -42.55 -26.78 -18.47
CA ALA A 46 -42.39 -25.73 -17.46
C ALA A 46 -43.57 -24.74 -17.54
N ASP A 47 -44.15 -24.42 -16.39
CA ASP A 47 -45.24 -23.46 -16.27
C ASP A 47 -44.81 -22.22 -15.45
N ARG A 48 -45.74 -21.31 -15.17
CA ARG A 48 -45.48 -20.11 -14.36
C ARG A 48 -45.02 -20.40 -12.91
N ARG A 49 -45.12 -21.63 -12.43
CA ARG A 49 -44.67 -22.05 -11.08
C ARG A 49 -43.25 -22.59 -11.10
N ALA A 50 -42.66 -22.84 -12.28
CA ALA A 50 -41.28 -23.25 -12.42
C ALA A 50 -40.32 -22.32 -11.65
N VAL A 51 -39.24 -22.90 -11.15
CA VAL A 51 -38.14 -22.17 -10.52
C VAL A 51 -36.89 -22.51 -11.30
N LEU A 52 -36.25 -21.50 -11.90
CA LEU A 52 -34.96 -21.70 -12.57
C LEU A 52 -33.84 -21.65 -11.55
N VAL A 53 -32.83 -22.51 -11.71
CA VAL A 53 -31.62 -22.50 -10.88
C VAL A 53 -30.45 -22.19 -11.79
N ALA A 54 -29.87 -21.00 -11.64
CA ALA A 54 -28.71 -20.56 -12.39
C ALA A 54 -27.43 -21.04 -11.69
N LEU A 55 -26.94 -22.22 -12.06
CA LEU A 55 -25.71 -22.81 -11.53
C LEU A 55 -24.53 -22.48 -12.46
N GLY A 56 -23.70 -21.50 -12.09
CA GLY A 56 -22.53 -21.12 -12.88
C GLY A 56 -21.95 -19.75 -12.51
N GLY A 57 -21.06 -19.24 -13.37
CA GLY A 57 -20.54 -17.88 -13.26
C GLY A 57 -21.51 -16.81 -13.82
N GLY A 58 -21.01 -15.59 -14.00
CA GLY A 58 -21.84 -14.45 -14.42
C GLY A 58 -22.57 -14.61 -15.75
N VAL A 59 -21.99 -15.33 -16.72
CA VAL A 59 -22.66 -15.67 -17.99
C VAL A 59 -23.97 -16.41 -17.77
N ILE A 60 -23.95 -17.45 -16.92
CA ILE A 60 -25.13 -18.25 -16.61
C ILE A 60 -26.12 -17.42 -15.79
N GLY A 61 -25.63 -16.66 -14.82
CA GLY A 61 -26.45 -15.78 -14.01
C GLY A 61 -27.24 -14.75 -14.83
N ASP A 62 -26.57 -14.06 -15.76
CA ASP A 62 -27.19 -13.04 -16.62
C ASP A 62 -28.19 -13.66 -17.60
N LEU A 63 -27.80 -14.75 -18.28
CA LEU A 63 -28.62 -15.41 -19.28
C LEU A 63 -29.88 -16.03 -18.66
N ILE A 64 -29.71 -16.84 -17.62
CA ILE A 64 -30.83 -17.53 -16.96
C ILE A 64 -31.71 -16.55 -16.19
N GLY A 65 -31.12 -15.52 -15.59
CA GLY A 65 -31.88 -14.43 -15.01
C GLY A 65 -32.76 -13.71 -16.03
N PHE A 66 -32.26 -13.49 -17.26
CA PHE A 66 -33.04 -12.83 -18.30
C PHE A 66 -34.12 -13.73 -18.89
N VAL A 67 -33.84 -15.04 -19.04
CA VAL A 67 -34.86 -16.05 -19.33
C VAL A 67 -35.95 -16.01 -18.25
N ALA A 68 -35.58 -16.01 -16.97
CA ALA A 68 -36.53 -15.96 -15.87
C ALA A 68 -37.39 -14.67 -15.89
N ALA A 69 -36.79 -13.54 -16.26
CA ALA A 69 -37.48 -12.26 -16.35
C ALA A 69 -38.54 -12.22 -17.47
N SER A 70 -38.32 -12.93 -18.60
CA SER A 70 -39.22 -12.89 -19.75
C SER A 70 -40.17 -14.10 -19.87
N TYR A 71 -39.75 -15.27 -19.40
CA TYR A 71 -40.56 -16.50 -19.52
C TYR A 71 -41.83 -16.37 -18.68
N TYR A 72 -43.00 -16.64 -19.29
CA TYR A 72 -44.32 -16.34 -18.70
C TYR A 72 -44.48 -14.90 -18.15
N ARG A 73 -43.72 -13.93 -18.69
CA ARG A 73 -43.64 -12.54 -18.18
C ARG A 73 -43.07 -12.42 -16.76
N GLY A 74 -42.25 -13.38 -16.35
CA GLY A 74 -41.58 -13.39 -15.05
C GLY A 74 -41.87 -14.66 -14.28
N ILE A 75 -40.83 -15.45 -14.02
CA ILE A 75 -40.85 -16.58 -13.10
C ILE A 75 -39.71 -16.46 -12.07
N ARG A 76 -39.83 -17.23 -10.99
CA ARG A 76 -38.85 -17.23 -9.91
C ARG A 76 -37.55 -17.89 -10.36
N PHE A 77 -36.42 -17.38 -9.87
CA PHE A 77 -35.14 -18.04 -10.06
C PHE A 77 -34.20 -17.85 -8.88
N ILE A 78 -33.24 -18.76 -8.78
CA ILE A 78 -32.21 -18.82 -7.74
C ILE A 78 -30.85 -18.69 -8.43
N GLN A 79 -29.94 -17.89 -7.86
CA GLN A 79 -28.54 -17.83 -8.27
C GLN A 79 -27.71 -18.79 -7.41
N VAL A 80 -26.89 -19.62 -8.06
CA VAL A 80 -25.88 -20.45 -7.40
C VAL A 80 -24.52 -20.12 -8.04
N PRO A 81 -23.90 -19.00 -7.65
CA PRO A 81 -22.65 -18.52 -8.24
C PRO A 81 -21.49 -19.50 -7.99
N THR A 82 -20.75 -19.85 -9.04
CA THR A 82 -19.62 -20.81 -8.96
C THR A 82 -18.25 -20.17 -9.18
N THR A 83 -18.18 -18.84 -9.26
CA THR A 83 -16.93 -18.09 -9.34
C THR A 83 -16.91 -16.98 -8.31
N VAL A 84 -15.72 -16.60 -7.81
CA VAL A 84 -15.57 -15.46 -6.89
C VAL A 84 -16.24 -14.21 -7.47
N LEU A 85 -15.98 -13.92 -8.76
CA LEU A 85 -16.59 -12.79 -9.47
C LEU A 85 -18.13 -12.82 -9.40
N SER A 86 -18.73 -13.98 -9.65
CA SER A 86 -20.19 -14.11 -9.60
C SER A 86 -20.75 -14.03 -8.18
N MET A 87 -20.01 -14.50 -7.17
CA MET A 87 -20.42 -14.40 -5.77
C MET A 87 -20.47 -12.95 -5.30
N VAL A 88 -19.38 -12.19 -5.52
CA VAL A 88 -19.25 -10.83 -4.98
C VAL A 88 -19.89 -9.76 -5.85
N ASP A 89 -20.08 -10.05 -7.14
CA ASP A 89 -20.63 -9.11 -8.10
C ASP A 89 -21.87 -9.67 -8.81
N SER A 90 -21.72 -10.44 -9.90
CA SER A 90 -22.81 -10.58 -10.87
C SER A 90 -24.10 -11.24 -10.36
N SER A 91 -24.05 -12.09 -9.33
CA SER A 91 -25.26 -12.75 -8.79
C SER A 91 -26.13 -11.82 -7.94
N VAL A 92 -25.61 -10.67 -7.49
CA VAL A 92 -26.29 -9.74 -6.59
C VAL A 92 -26.78 -8.51 -7.35
N GLY A 93 -28.05 -8.15 -7.13
CA GLY A 93 -28.65 -6.90 -7.61
C GLY A 93 -29.38 -6.96 -8.95
N GLY A 94 -29.71 -8.16 -9.41
CA GLY A 94 -30.80 -8.41 -10.37
C GLY A 94 -30.60 -7.89 -11.79
N LYS A 95 -29.40 -7.47 -12.17
CA LYS A 95 -29.11 -7.14 -13.57
C LYS A 95 -28.95 -8.43 -14.35
N THR A 96 -29.74 -8.58 -15.40
CA THR A 96 -29.74 -9.77 -16.25
C THR A 96 -29.75 -9.32 -17.71
N ALA A 97 -28.96 -9.93 -18.58
CA ALA A 97 -28.82 -9.42 -19.95
C ALA A 97 -28.26 -10.46 -20.94
N VAL A 98 -28.35 -10.11 -22.22
CA VAL A 98 -27.64 -10.75 -23.33
C VAL A 98 -26.85 -9.72 -24.12
N ASP A 99 -25.77 -10.20 -24.73
CA ASP A 99 -24.93 -9.43 -25.64
C ASP A 99 -25.55 -9.38 -27.04
N THR A 100 -25.13 -8.37 -27.81
CA THR A 100 -25.49 -8.20 -29.22
C THR A 100 -24.25 -7.86 -30.04
N GLY A 101 -24.34 -7.92 -31.36
CA GLY A 101 -23.26 -7.44 -32.24
C GLY A 101 -22.89 -5.96 -32.06
N TYR A 102 -23.70 -5.18 -31.33
CA TYR A 102 -23.44 -3.77 -31.03
C TYR A 102 -22.79 -3.52 -29.67
N GLY A 103 -22.71 -4.54 -28.80
CA GLY A 103 -22.10 -4.41 -27.48
C GLY A 103 -22.65 -5.37 -26.43
N LYS A 104 -22.00 -5.35 -25.26
CA LYS A 104 -22.34 -6.20 -24.13
C LYS A 104 -23.54 -5.69 -23.33
N ASN A 105 -24.33 -6.61 -22.79
CA ASN A 105 -25.42 -6.36 -21.84
C ASN A 105 -26.43 -5.28 -22.28
N LEU A 106 -26.60 -5.05 -23.59
CA LEU A 106 -27.44 -3.97 -24.12
C LEU A 106 -28.95 -4.29 -24.02
N ILE A 107 -29.31 -5.57 -23.94
CA ILE A 107 -30.70 -6.02 -23.84
C ILE A 107 -30.82 -6.92 -22.63
N GLY A 108 -31.74 -6.58 -21.74
CA GLY A 108 -31.86 -7.27 -20.46
C GLY A 108 -33.04 -6.77 -19.64
N ALA A 109 -33.07 -7.19 -18.38
CA ALA A 109 -34.06 -6.79 -17.40
C ALA A 109 -33.44 -6.65 -16.01
N PHE A 110 -34.05 -5.81 -15.17
CA PHE A 110 -33.86 -5.86 -13.73
C PHE A 110 -34.83 -6.89 -13.15
N TRP A 111 -34.31 -8.04 -12.72
CA TRP A 111 -35.08 -9.17 -12.18
C TRP A 111 -34.33 -9.78 -10.99
N GLN A 112 -34.84 -9.57 -9.78
CA GLN A 112 -34.18 -10.05 -8.56
C GLN A 112 -34.35 -11.56 -8.39
N PRO A 113 -33.28 -12.30 -8.06
CA PRO A 113 -33.41 -13.70 -7.66
C PRO A 113 -34.15 -13.78 -6.32
N ILE A 114 -34.90 -14.88 -6.11
CA ILE A 114 -35.57 -15.12 -4.82
C ILE A 114 -34.59 -15.61 -3.74
N LEU A 115 -33.40 -16.08 -4.16
CA LEU A 115 -32.33 -16.56 -3.31
C LEU A 115 -31.00 -16.54 -4.07
N VAL A 116 -29.92 -16.20 -3.37
CA VAL A 116 -28.53 -16.36 -3.84
C VAL A 116 -27.83 -17.33 -2.88
N VAL A 117 -27.26 -18.42 -3.39
CA VAL A 117 -26.55 -19.43 -2.61
C VAL A 117 -25.07 -19.44 -3.00
N ALA A 118 -24.27 -18.67 -2.27
CA ALA A 118 -22.81 -18.62 -2.45
C ALA A 118 -22.12 -19.71 -1.62
N ASP A 119 -22.04 -20.93 -2.16
CA ASP A 119 -21.31 -22.03 -1.53
C ASP A 119 -19.81 -21.93 -1.84
N ILE A 120 -19.01 -21.63 -0.83
CA ILE A 120 -17.56 -21.44 -0.96
C ILE A 120 -16.84 -22.74 -1.39
N ALA A 121 -17.39 -23.92 -1.07
CA ALA A 121 -16.77 -25.20 -1.41
C ALA A 121 -16.64 -25.43 -2.92
N VAL A 122 -17.47 -24.78 -3.74
CA VAL A 122 -17.37 -24.89 -5.21
C VAL A 122 -16.07 -24.27 -5.75
N LEU A 123 -15.45 -23.35 -4.99
CA LEU A 123 -14.23 -22.66 -5.37
C LEU A 123 -13.00 -23.57 -5.33
N ASP A 124 -13.05 -24.70 -4.63
CA ASP A 124 -11.96 -25.70 -4.59
C ASP A 124 -11.59 -26.23 -5.98
N THR A 125 -12.55 -26.19 -6.91
CA THR A 125 -12.37 -26.62 -8.31
C THR A 125 -12.15 -25.46 -9.28
N LEU A 126 -12.22 -24.21 -8.80
CA LEU A 126 -12.10 -23.02 -9.64
C LEU A 126 -10.63 -22.78 -10.02
N PRO A 127 -10.30 -22.55 -11.31
CA PRO A 127 -8.94 -22.21 -11.70
C PRO A 127 -8.45 -20.95 -10.96
N ILE A 128 -7.22 -20.99 -10.45
CA ILE A 128 -6.62 -19.90 -9.65
C ILE A 128 -6.73 -18.52 -10.33
N ARG A 129 -6.59 -18.48 -11.67
CA ARG A 129 -6.72 -17.25 -12.47
C ARG A 129 -8.11 -16.63 -12.37
N GLN A 130 -9.17 -17.44 -12.31
CA GLN A 130 -10.55 -16.97 -12.13
C GLN A 130 -10.80 -16.48 -10.69
N THR A 131 -10.20 -17.14 -9.70
CA THR A 131 -10.24 -16.68 -8.30
C THR A 131 -9.59 -15.29 -8.18
N ARG A 132 -8.37 -15.12 -8.72
CA ARG A 132 -7.66 -13.82 -8.78
C ARG A 132 -8.46 -12.76 -9.51
N SER A 133 -9.07 -13.11 -10.65
CA SER A 133 -9.95 -12.21 -11.39
C SER A 133 -11.13 -11.73 -10.54
N GLY A 134 -11.77 -12.60 -9.75
CA GLY A 134 -12.84 -12.20 -8.84
C GLY A 134 -12.37 -11.34 -7.66
N ILE A 135 -11.15 -11.55 -7.15
CA ILE A 135 -10.58 -10.72 -6.07
C ILE A 135 -10.44 -9.25 -6.50
N ALA A 136 -10.29 -8.95 -7.80
CA ALA A 136 -10.29 -7.58 -8.31
C ALA A 136 -11.55 -6.78 -7.89
N GLU A 137 -12.72 -7.42 -7.88
CA GLU A 137 -13.97 -6.77 -7.45
C GLU A 137 -14.05 -6.56 -5.93
N ILE A 138 -13.38 -7.40 -5.15
CA ILE A 138 -13.25 -7.23 -3.69
C ILE A 138 -12.32 -6.03 -3.39
N ILE A 139 -11.22 -5.91 -4.13
CA ILE A 139 -10.31 -4.76 -4.04
C ILE A 139 -11.05 -3.46 -4.42
N LYS A 140 -11.88 -3.51 -5.46
CA LYS A 140 -12.78 -2.40 -5.83
C LYS A 140 -13.66 -1.98 -4.66
N ALA A 141 -14.30 -2.93 -3.98
CA ALA A 141 -15.12 -2.67 -2.80
C ALA A 141 -14.33 -1.94 -1.69
N GLY A 142 -13.11 -2.41 -1.40
CA GLY A 142 -12.23 -1.79 -0.41
C GLY A 142 -11.88 -0.34 -0.74
N MET A 143 -11.61 -0.05 -2.01
CA MET A 143 -11.28 1.30 -2.47
C MET A 143 -12.47 2.26 -2.48
N CYS A 144 -13.68 1.77 -2.76
CA CYS A 144 -14.85 2.61 -2.92
C CYS A 144 -15.53 2.98 -1.60
N SER A 145 -15.65 2.04 -0.66
CA SER A 145 -16.47 2.25 0.56
C SER A 145 -15.96 1.57 1.83
N ARG A 146 -14.94 0.70 1.74
CA ARG A 146 -14.48 -0.15 2.87
C ARG A 146 -12.97 -0.06 3.10
N ALA A 147 -12.52 1.00 3.76
CA ALA A 147 -11.09 1.20 4.06
C ALA A 147 -10.51 0.09 4.97
N ASP A 148 -11.34 -0.47 5.85
CA ASP A 148 -11.04 -1.62 6.69
C ASP A 148 -10.76 -2.88 5.85
N LEU A 149 -11.64 -3.19 4.88
CA LEU A 149 -11.46 -4.31 3.95
C LEU A 149 -10.18 -4.14 3.13
N PHE A 150 -9.90 -2.93 2.65
CA PHE A 150 -8.67 -2.66 1.90
C PHE A 150 -7.42 -2.89 2.75
N ALA A 151 -7.42 -2.41 4.00
CA ALA A 151 -6.30 -2.60 4.92
C ALA A 151 -6.10 -4.08 5.30
N GLU A 152 -7.20 -4.82 5.46
CA GLU A 152 -7.16 -6.26 5.71
C GLU A 152 -6.58 -7.03 4.52
N LEU A 153 -7.02 -6.72 3.29
CA LEU A 153 -6.44 -7.26 2.06
C LEU A 153 -4.94 -6.96 1.96
N GLU A 154 -4.51 -5.73 2.22
CA GLU A 154 -3.09 -5.36 2.23
C GLU A 154 -2.29 -6.22 3.22
N SER A 155 -2.80 -6.40 4.44
CA SER A 155 -2.16 -7.17 5.50
C SER A 155 -2.04 -8.65 5.11
N ILE A 156 -3.13 -9.25 4.64
CA ILE A 156 -3.17 -10.66 4.22
C ILE A 156 -2.21 -10.88 3.04
N LEU A 157 -2.31 -10.07 1.99
CA LEU A 157 -1.51 -10.25 0.78
C LEU A 157 -0.03 -10.00 1.01
N SER A 158 0.33 -9.05 1.88
CA SER A 158 1.73 -8.80 2.24
C SER A 158 2.33 -9.94 3.08
N SER A 159 1.52 -10.61 3.91
CA SER A 159 2.00 -11.66 4.82
C SER A 159 2.10 -13.04 4.18
N LYS A 160 1.11 -13.45 3.39
CA LYS A 160 1.02 -14.82 2.84
C LYS A 160 0.76 -14.88 1.33
N GLY A 161 0.72 -13.73 0.64
CA GLY A 161 0.44 -13.67 -0.79
C GLY A 161 -1.00 -14.09 -1.14
N VAL A 162 -1.30 -14.07 -2.44
CA VAL A 162 -2.63 -14.45 -2.93
C VAL A 162 -2.89 -15.95 -2.83
N GLU A 163 -1.88 -16.81 -2.99
CA GLU A 163 -2.06 -18.25 -2.75
C GLU A 163 -2.44 -18.51 -1.29
N GLY A 164 -1.81 -17.83 -0.34
CA GLY A 164 -2.11 -17.99 1.08
C GLY A 164 -3.51 -17.49 1.45
N LEU A 165 -4.01 -16.44 0.80
CA LEU A 165 -5.42 -16.04 0.93
C LEU A 165 -6.35 -17.13 0.37
N ILE A 166 -6.05 -17.66 -0.81
CA ILE A 166 -6.92 -18.62 -1.50
C ILE A 166 -6.95 -19.99 -0.79
N GLN A 167 -5.83 -20.41 -0.20
CA GLN A 167 -5.74 -21.66 0.57
C GLN A 167 -6.43 -21.58 1.94
N ASP A 168 -6.68 -20.38 2.45
CA ASP A 168 -7.35 -20.14 3.71
C ASP A 168 -8.84 -19.90 3.46
N THR A 169 -9.61 -21.00 3.44
CA THR A 169 -11.03 -20.99 3.08
C THR A 169 -11.87 -20.06 3.96
N GLU A 170 -11.53 -19.92 5.24
CA GLU A 170 -12.26 -19.02 6.15
C GLU A 170 -11.97 -17.56 5.81
N GLN A 171 -10.71 -17.18 5.63
CA GLN A 171 -10.39 -15.80 5.22
C GLN A 171 -10.92 -15.46 3.84
N LEU A 172 -10.83 -16.38 2.87
CA LEU A 172 -11.41 -16.16 1.54
C LEU A 172 -12.92 -15.96 1.61
N ARG A 173 -13.62 -16.77 2.42
CA ARG A 173 -15.06 -16.59 2.69
C ARG A 173 -15.34 -15.20 3.24
N ASP A 174 -14.60 -14.77 4.26
CA ASP A 174 -14.84 -13.49 4.92
C ASP A 174 -14.61 -12.31 3.95
N MET A 175 -13.61 -12.40 3.07
CA MET A 175 -13.39 -11.43 1.98
C MET A 175 -14.55 -11.41 0.97
N ILE A 176 -15.09 -12.58 0.61
CA ILE A 176 -16.25 -12.71 -0.29
C ILE A 176 -17.49 -12.10 0.35
N VAL A 177 -17.75 -12.39 1.63
CA VAL A 177 -18.87 -11.81 2.38
C VAL A 177 -18.77 -10.29 2.41
N ALA A 178 -17.59 -9.74 2.67
CA ALA A 178 -17.38 -8.29 2.66
C ALA A 178 -17.66 -7.67 1.27
N GLY A 179 -17.28 -8.35 0.18
CA GLY A 179 -17.61 -7.95 -1.19
C GLY A 179 -19.12 -7.99 -1.49
N ILE A 180 -19.81 -9.05 -1.03
CA ILE A 180 -21.27 -9.18 -1.14
C ILE A 180 -21.96 -8.06 -0.37
N ASP A 181 -21.57 -7.81 0.87
CA ASP A 181 -22.15 -6.77 1.72
C ASP A 181 -21.99 -5.37 1.10
N TYR A 182 -20.82 -5.10 0.50
CA TYR A 182 -20.62 -3.88 -0.27
C TYR A 182 -21.64 -3.75 -1.40
N LYS A 183 -21.71 -4.74 -2.29
CA LYS A 183 -22.64 -4.66 -3.43
C LYS A 183 -24.08 -4.57 -2.98
N ARG A 184 -24.46 -5.35 -1.96
CA ARG A 184 -25.79 -5.31 -1.34
C ARG A 184 -26.13 -3.91 -0.86
N SER A 185 -25.26 -3.27 -0.09
CA SER A 185 -25.53 -1.94 0.48
C SER A 185 -25.83 -0.89 -0.60
N VAL A 186 -25.07 -0.91 -1.70
CA VAL A 186 -25.28 0.02 -2.83
C VAL A 186 -26.54 -0.31 -3.62
N VAL A 187 -26.86 -1.60 -3.78
CA VAL A 187 -28.07 -2.05 -4.51
C VAL A 187 -29.34 -1.76 -3.72
N GLU A 188 -29.33 -1.93 -2.40
CA GLU A 188 -30.46 -1.60 -1.52
C GLU A 188 -30.79 -0.11 -1.58
N GLU A 189 -29.79 0.75 -1.76
CA GLU A 189 -29.98 2.19 -1.89
C GLU A 189 -30.37 2.62 -3.33
N ASP A 190 -29.89 1.94 -4.38
CA ASP A 190 -30.21 2.24 -5.79
C ASP A 190 -30.32 0.99 -6.67
N GLU A 191 -31.46 0.31 -6.59
CA GLU A 191 -31.72 -0.93 -7.33
C GLU A 191 -31.64 -0.73 -8.86
N ARG A 192 -32.02 0.44 -9.37
CA ARG A 192 -32.20 0.67 -10.82
C ARG A 192 -31.07 1.42 -11.51
N ASP A 193 -29.93 1.60 -10.83
CA ASP A 193 -28.74 2.23 -11.40
C ASP A 193 -29.00 3.67 -11.86
N THR A 194 -29.65 4.45 -11.00
CA THR A 194 -30.12 5.82 -11.28
C THR A 194 -29.13 6.89 -10.82
N GLY A 195 -28.15 6.55 -9.97
CA GLY A 195 -27.19 7.53 -9.48
C GLY A 195 -26.01 6.90 -8.75
N ILE A 196 -26.16 6.62 -7.46
CA ILE A 196 -25.07 6.18 -6.58
C ILE A 196 -24.47 4.84 -7.00
N ARG A 197 -25.24 3.96 -7.66
CA ARG A 197 -24.78 2.63 -8.09
C ARG A 197 -23.69 2.70 -9.15
N ASN A 198 -23.46 3.89 -9.73
CA ASN A 198 -22.28 4.16 -10.54
C ASN A 198 -20.98 3.84 -9.79
N GLU A 199 -20.94 3.92 -8.46
CA GLU A 199 -19.76 3.57 -7.65
C GLU A 199 -19.25 2.14 -7.93
N LEU A 200 -20.17 1.19 -8.16
CA LEU A 200 -19.83 -0.19 -8.50
C LEU A 200 -19.06 -0.33 -9.82
N ASN A 201 -19.00 0.74 -10.63
CA ASN A 201 -18.31 0.79 -11.90
C ASN A 201 -16.93 1.48 -11.79
N TRP A 202 -16.34 1.59 -10.59
CA TRP A 202 -14.97 2.07 -10.47
C TRP A 202 -14.01 1.12 -11.17
N GLY A 203 -13.08 1.67 -11.97
CA GLY A 203 -12.20 0.90 -12.84
C GLY A 203 -12.87 0.34 -14.11
N HIS A 204 -14.18 0.46 -14.25
CA HIS A 204 -14.91 -0.13 -15.38
C HIS A 204 -15.01 0.80 -16.59
N THR A 205 -14.77 2.12 -16.47
CA THR A 205 -14.75 3.00 -17.65
C THR A 205 -13.58 2.62 -18.56
N VAL A 206 -12.38 2.53 -17.99
CA VAL A 206 -11.20 2.06 -18.73
C VAL A 206 -11.23 0.54 -18.90
N GLY A 207 -11.65 -0.21 -17.86
CA GLY A 207 -11.71 -1.67 -17.89
C GLY A 207 -12.59 -2.22 -19.01
N HIS A 208 -13.84 -1.74 -19.15
CA HIS A 208 -14.71 -2.18 -20.25
C HIS A 208 -14.20 -1.73 -21.63
N ALA A 209 -13.51 -0.60 -21.71
CA ALA A 209 -12.88 -0.18 -22.96
C ALA A 209 -11.82 -1.19 -23.41
N ILE A 210 -10.99 -1.69 -22.48
CA ILE A 210 -10.00 -2.75 -22.73
C ILE A 210 -10.69 -4.06 -23.08
N GLU A 211 -11.65 -4.49 -22.27
CA GLU A 211 -12.37 -5.76 -22.44
C GLU A 211 -13.06 -5.83 -23.80
N GLY A 212 -13.73 -4.74 -24.19
CA GLY A 212 -14.46 -4.67 -25.45
C GLY A 212 -13.58 -4.75 -26.70
N MET A 213 -12.27 -4.52 -26.61
CA MET A 213 -11.37 -4.65 -27.76
C MET A 213 -11.25 -6.10 -28.25
N GLY A 214 -11.50 -7.10 -27.40
CA GLY A 214 -11.53 -8.51 -27.79
C GLY A 214 -10.18 -9.12 -28.21
N VAL A 215 -9.09 -8.35 -28.17
CA VAL A 215 -7.74 -8.77 -28.62
C VAL A 215 -6.78 -9.10 -27.48
N THR A 216 -7.24 -9.06 -26.23
CA THR A 216 -6.35 -9.09 -25.05
C THR A 216 -6.24 -10.45 -24.37
N GLY A 217 -7.22 -11.36 -24.54
CA GLY A 217 -7.27 -12.64 -23.82
C GLY A 217 -7.40 -12.51 -22.29
N LEU A 218 -7.76 -11.33 -21.81
CA LEU A 218 -7.93 -11.02 -20.39
C LEU A 218 -9.34 -11.37 -19.90
N HIS A 219 -9.44 -11.82 -18.66
CA HIS A 219 -10.71 -11.95 -17.94
C HIS A 219 -11.21 -10.58 -17.48
N HIS A 220 -12.50 -10.50 -17.14
CA HIS A 220 -13.15 -9.26 -16.72
C HIS A 220 -12.39 -8.54 -15.59
N GLY A 221 -12.11 -9.23 -14.48
CA GLY A 221 -11.40 -8.61 -13.35
C GLY A 221 -9.95 -8.22 -13.65
N GLU A 222 -9.32 -8.83 -14.67
CA GLU A 222 -7.99 -8.41 -15.15
C GLU A 222 -8.09 -7.11 -15.97
N CYS A 223 -9.18 -6.90 -16.72
CA CYS A 223 -9.43 -5.61 -17.36
C CYS A 223 -9.79 -4.54 -16.32
N VAL A 224 -10.60 -4.88 -15.31
CA VAL A 224 -10.97 -3.98 -14.21
C VAL A 224 -9.74 -3.59 -13.38
N SER A 225 -8.81 -4.51 -13.10
CA SER A 225 -7.57 -4.17 -12.37
C SER A 225 -6.73 -3.11 -13.07
N ILE A 226 -6.56 -3.24 -14.39
CA ILE A 226 -5.89 -2.22 -15.20
C ILE A 226 -6.71 -0.92 -15.15
N GLY A 227 -8.02 -1.01 -15.37
CA GLY A 227 -8.89 0.16 -15.38
C GLY A 227 -8.86 0.95 -14.06
N MET A 228 -8.87 0.27 -12.90
CA MET A 228 -8.74 0.89 -11.58
C MET A 228 -7.46 1.73 -11.48
N VAL A 229 -6.32 1.21 -11.96
CA VAL A 229 -5.04 1.95 -11.92
C VAL A 229 -5.07 3.19 -12.80
N TYR A 230 -5.55 3.09 -14.04
CA TYR A 230 -5.59 4.24 -14.96
C TYR A 230 -6.64 5.28 -14.55
N GLU A 231 -7.78 4.86 -14.00
CA GLU A 231 -8.76 5.77 -13.41
C GLU A 231 -8.19 6.46 -12.16
N ALA A 232 -7.50 5.73 -11.29
CA ALA A 232 -6.81 6.31 -10.13
C ALA A 232 -5.71 7.31 -10.54
N MET A 233 -4.94 7.01 -11.59
CA MET A 233 -3.96 7.94 -12.17
C MET A 233 -4.61 9.20 -12.74
N ALA A 234 -5.79 9.06 -13.37
CA ALA A 234 -6.56 10.19 -13.89
C ALA A 234 -7.13 11.07 -12.76
N LEU A 235 -7.61 10.47 -11.67
CA LEU A 235 -8.05 11.18 -10.47
C LEU A 235 -6.88 11.90 -9.79
N ARG A 236 -5.71 11.23 -9.66
CA ARG A 236 -4.48 11.84 -9.16
C ARG A 236 -4.05 13.03 -10.01
N ALA A 237 -4.11 12.89 -11.34
CA ALA A 237 -3.80 13.97 -12.28
C ALA A 237 -4.74 15.19 -12.16
N GLN A 238 -5.93 15.02 -11.57
CA GLN A 238 -6.91 16.07 -11.28
C GLN A 238 -6.88 16.52 -9.81
N GLY A 239 -5.90 16.07 -9.01
CA GLY A 239 -5.81 16.37 -7.58
C GLY A 239 -6.92 15.75 -6.72
N GLN A 240 -7.67 14.78 -7.25
CA GLN A 240 -8.79 14.14 -6.56
C GLN A 240 -8.35 12.99 -5.64
N LEU A 241 -7.23 12.33 -5.97
CA LEU A 241 -6.73 11.15 -5.27
C LEU A 241 -5.23 11.29 -5.01
N SER A 242 -4.76 10.88 -3.83
CA SER A 242 -3.33 10.95 -3.49
C SER A 242 -2.49 9.97 -4.30
N ASN A 243 -1.22 10.30 -4.56
CA ASN A 243 -0.30 9.37 -5.22
C ASN A 243 -0.08 8.09 -4.40
N ILE A 244 -0.18 8.16 -3.08
CA ILE A 244 -0.07 6.98 -2.23
C ILE A 244 -1.25 6.04 -2.44
N ALA A 245 -2.48 6.53 -2.50
CA ALA A 245 -3.64 5.67 -2.73
C ALA A 245 -3.49 4.91 -4.06
N VAL A 246 -2.96 5.57 -5.10
CA VAL A 246 -2.60 4.91 -6.38
C VAL A 246 -1.54 3.82 -6.18
N GLN A 247 -0.46 4.09 -5.43
CA GLN A 247 0.61 3.12 -5.18
C GLN A 247 0.15 1.92 -4.34
N ARG A 248 -0.68 2.16 -3.32
CA ARG A 248 -1.27 1.11 -2.47
C ARG A 248 -2.17 0.20 -3.29
N LEU A 249 -3.05 0.79 -4.11
CA LEU A 249 -3.89 0.06 -5.07
C LEU A 249 -3.03 -0.81 -6.00
N GLU A 250 -2.03 -0.21 -6.65
CA GLU A 250 -1.17 -0.93 -7.59
C GLU A 250 -0.42 -2.09 -6.89
N LYS A 251 0.05 -1.88 -5.65
CA LYS A 251 0.71 -2.91 -4.86
C LYS A 251 -0.22 -4.08 -4.56
N VAL A 252 -1.43 -3.81 -4.04
CA VAL A 252 -2.43 -4.84 -3.73
C VAL A 252 -2.79 -5.66 -4.96
N LEU A 253 -3.01 -5.01 -6.10
CA LEU A 253 -3.29 -5.70 -7.36
C LEU A 253 -2.12 -6.59 -7.81
N LYS A 254 -0.88 -6.09 -7.73
CA LYS A 254 0.31 -6.89 -8.04
C LYS A 254 0.49 -8.09 -7.10
N CYS A 255 0.22 -7.93 -5.81
CA CYS A 255 0.25 -9.04 -4.86
C CYS A 255 -0.82 -10.11 -5.13
N CYS A 256 -1.86 -9.77 -5.92
CA CYS A 256 -2.86 -10.70 -6.43
C CYS A 256 -2.51 -11.31 -7.79
N ASP A 257 -1.32 -11.04 -8.34
CA ASP A 257 -0.93 -11.35 -9.72
C ASP A 257 -1.92 -10.79 -10.77
N LEU A 258 -2.55 -9.65 -10.46
CA LEU A 258 -3.42 -8.95 -11.40
C LEU A 258 -2.63 -7.94 -12.23
N PRO A 259 -2.96 -7.77 -13.53
CA PRO A 259 -2.27 -6.81 -14.38
C PRO A 259 -2.62 -5.36 -13.98
N THR A 260 -1.62 -4.50 -13.98
CA THR A 260 -1.76 -3.07 -13.64
C THR A 260 -1.37 -2.14 -14.79
N VAL A 261 -0.99 -2.69 -15.94
CA VAL A 261 -0.53 -1.96 -17.13
C VAL A 261 -1.35 -2.35 -18.35
N LEU A 262 -1.51 -1.43 -19.29
CA LEU A 262 -2.19 -1.73 -20.55
C LEU A 262 -1.49 -2.88 -21.30
N PRO A 263 -2.24 -3.88 -21.81
CA PRO A 263 -1.66 -4.88 -22.68
C PRO A 263 -1.20 -4.24 -24.00
N PRO A 264 -0.17 -4.79 -24.69
CA PRO A 264 0.41 -4.17 -25.88
C PRO A 264 -0.61 -3.77 -26.96
N GLY A 265 -1.62 -4.61 -27.22
CA GLY A 265 -2.67 -4.32 -28.20
C GLY A 265 -3.56 -3.12 -27.82
N ALA A 266 -3.82 -2.92 -26.53
CA ALA A 266 -4.55 -1.76 -26.02
C ALA A 266 -3.67 -0.51 -26.00
N ALA A 267 -2.41 -0.64 -25.56
CA ALA A 267 -1.44 0.44 -25.52
C ALA A 267 -1.15 1.02 -26.92
N ALA A 268 -1.11 0.17 -27.94
CA ALA A 268 -0.91 0.56 -29.33
C ALA A 268 -2.13 1.24 -29.99
N ASN A 269 -3.33 1.08 -29.42
CA ASN A 269 -4.58 1.57 -30.02
C ASN A 269 -5.40 2.43 -29.04
N GLN A 270 -4.79 3.50 -28.55
CA GLN A 270 -5.43 4.43 -27.61
C GLN A 270 -6.66 5.14 -28.20
N GLN A 271 -6.69 5.36 -29.52
CA GLN A 271 -7.85 5.96 -30.17
C GLN A 271 -9.10 5.06 -30.04
N GLU A 272 -8.93 3.74 -30.16
CA GLU A 272 -10.00 2.77 -29.89
C GLU A 272 -10.45 2.82 -28.43
N LEU A 273 -9.51 2.81 -27.48
CA LEU A 273 -9.83 2.93 -26.05
C LEU A 273 -10.65 4.18 -25.76
N MET A 274 -10.20 5.34 -26.24
CA MET A 274 -10.91 6.61 -26.08
C MET A 274 -12.31 6.56 -26.69
N ARG A 275 -12.46 6.00 -27.89
CA ARG A 275 -13.77 5.88 -28.55
C ARG A 275 -14.74 4.98 -27.78
N ARG A 276 -14.24 3.90 -27.17
CA ARG A 276 -15.05 3.01 -26.32
C ARG A 276 -15.44 3.68 -25.01
N MET A 277 -14.51 4.34 -24.33
CA MET A 277 -14.81 5.10 -23.12
C MET A 277 -15.86 6.18 -23.35
N LYS A 278 -15.90 6.82 -24.53
CA LYS A 278 -16.94 7.81 -24.89
C LYS A 278 -18.36 7.22 -24.97
N ARG A 279 -18.50 5.90 -25.12
CA ARG A 279 -19.79 5.20 -25.14
C ARG A 279 -20.22 4.67 -23.77
N ASP A 280 -19.43 4.92 -22.73
CA ASP A 280 -19.78 4.50 -21.38
C ASP A 280 -21.09 5.16 -20.91
N LYS A 281 -22.00 4.36 -20.35
CA LYS A 281 -23.34 4.80 -19.90
C LYS A 281 -23.31 5.90 -18.83
N LYS A 282 -22.19 6.06 -18.12
CA LYS A 282 -22.00 7.07 -17.07
C LYS A 282 -21.75 8.46 -17.65
N ASN A 283 -21.40 8.55 -18.92
CA ASN A 283 -21.05 9.80 -19.57
C ASN A 283 -22.28 10.71 -19.71
N ARG A 284 -22.09 11.99 -19.39
CA ARG A 284 -23.12 13.02 -19.48
C ARG A 284 -22.51 14.31 -20.02
N GLY A 285 -23.30 15.07 -20.78
CA GLY A 285 -22.85 16.35 -21.35
C GLY A 285 -21.64 16.24 -22.29
N GLY A 286 -21.42 15.07 -22.92
CA GLY A 286 -20.29 14.84 -23.83
C GLY A 286 -18.93 14.61 -23.13
N ALA A 287 -18.87 14.62 -21.80
CA ALA A 287 -17.66 14.35 -21.03
C ALA A 287 -17.59 12.87 -20.62
N ILE A 288 -16.36 12.34 -20.50
CA ILE A 288 -16.13 11.01 -19.94
C ILE A 288 -16.20 11.12 -18.41
N HIS A 289 -17.01 10.27 -17.78
CA HIS A 289 -17.13 10.20 -16.33
C HIS A 289 -16.49 8.93 -15.78
N VAL A 290 -15.73 9.09 -14.69
CA VAL A 290 -15.18 7.97 -13.89
C VAL A 290 -15.70 8.08 -12.46
N VAL A 291 -15.65 6.97 -11.71
CA VAL A 291 -16.02 7.00 -10.28
C VAL A 291 -15.01 7.84 -9.50
N ASN A 292 -15.50 8.74 -8.66
CA ASN A 292 -14.69 9.73 -7.96
C ASN A 292 -14.25 9.19 -6.59
N VAL A 293 -13.27 8.28 -6.60
CA VAL A 293 -12.58 7.83 -5.38
C VAL A 293 -11.69 8.97 -4.90
N LYS A 294 -11.97 9.46 -3.69
CA LYS A 294 -11.26 10.58 -3.06
C LYS A 294 -10.20 10.13 -2.09
N ASP A 295 -10.47 9.01 -1.44
CA ASP A 295 -9.54 8.30 -0.57
C ASP A 295 -9.91 6.83 -0.57
N ILE A 296 -9.04 5.98 -0.05
CA ILE A 296 -9.32 4.56 0.11
C ILE A 296 -10.55 4.39 1.01
N GLY A 297 -11.56 3.69 0.50
CA GLY A 297 -12.83 3.48 1.17
C GLY A 297 -13.80 4.66 1.08
N ARG A 298 -13.57 5.63 0.19
CA ARG A 298 -14.45 6.79 0.04
C ARG A 298 -14.59 7.29 -1.39
N CYS A 299 -15.81 7.20 -1.92
CA CYS A 299 -16.25 7.90 -3.12
C CYS A 299 -17.10 9.16 -2.81
N GLU A 300 -17.04 10.19 -3.67
CA GLU A 300 -17.79 11.44 -3.50
C GLU A 300 -18.52 11.89 -4.78
N GLY A 301 -19.46 12.82 -4.63
CA GLY A 301 -20.24 13.45 -5.72
C GLY A 301 -21.66 12.88 -5.86
N ASP A 302 -22.57 13.67 -6.44
CA ASP A 302 -24.02 13.41 -6.48
C ASP A 302 -24.40 12.05 -7.10
N SER A 303 -23.60 11.57 -8.06
CA SER A 303 -23.74 10.23 -8.66
C SER A 303 -22.48 9.39 -8.46
N ARG A 304 -21.66 9.69 -7.46
CA ARG A 304 -20.34 9.09 -7.19
C ARG A 304 -19.33 9.18 -8.35
N THR A 305 -19.57 10.04 -9.35
CA THR A 305 -18.69 10.20 -10.52
C THR A 305 -18.23 11.64 -10.72
N VAL A 306 -17.08 11.80 -11.37
CA VAL A 306 -16.49 13.08 -11.75
C VAL A 306 -16.15 13.06 -13.24
N ALA A 307 -16.33 14.21 -13.89
CA ALA A 307 -15.91 14.38 -15.28
C ALA A 307 -14.38 14.38 -15.35
N VAL A 308 -13.82 13.64 -16.31
CA VAL A 308 -12.38 13.63 -16.58
C VAL A 308 -12.14 14.27 -17.95
N PRO A 309 -11.33 15.34 -18.04
CA PRO A 309 -10.95 15.90 -19.33
C PRO A 309 -10.30 14.84 -20.22
N GLU A 310 -10.68 14.80 -21.50
CA GLU A 310 -10.14 13.85 -22.48
C GLU A 310 -8.60 13.92 -22.56
N ARG A 311 -8.02 15.13 -22.50
CA ARG A 311 -6.57 15.34 -22.46
C ARG A 311 -5.91 14.65 -21.26
N THR A 312 -6.58 14.61 -20.11
CA THR A 312 -6.06 13.94 -18.91
C THR A 312 -6.03 12.43 -19.12
N LEU A 313 -7.10 11.83 -19.67
CA LEU A 313 -7.14 10.40 -20.00
C LEU A 313 -6.09 10.03 -21.06
N GLN A 314 -6.00 10.80 -22.14
CA GLN A 314 -4.98 10.60 -23.17
C GLN A 314 -3.56 10.64 -22.58
N ARG A 315 -3.29 11.59 -21.68
CA ARG A 315 -1.99 11.71 -21.01
C ARG A 315 -1.68 10.49 -20.15
N VAL A 316 -2.62 10.00 -19.35
CA VAL A 316 -2.36 8.84 -18.47
C VAL A 316 -2.29 7.51 -19.22
N LEU A 317 -3.01 7.38 -20.34
CA LEU A 317 -2.98 6.19 -21.21
C LEU A 317 -1.73 6.14 -22.09
N SER A 318 -1.06 7.29 -22.30
CA SER A 318 0.14 7.38 -23.13
C SER A 318 1.39 6.91 -22.38
N SER A 319 2.23 6.13 -23.07
CA SER A 319 3.57 5.74 -22.58
C SER A 319 4.61 6.86 -22.70
N ALA A 320 4.30 7.91 -23.45
CA ALA A 320 5.16 9.07 -23.68
C ALA A 320 4.36 10.36 -23.53
N VAL A 321 5.06 11.44 -23.18
CA VAL A 321 4.48 12.79 -23.07
C VAL A 321 5.17 13.69 -24.07
N THR A 322 4.39 14.39 -24.89
CA THR A 322 4.89 15.51 -25.69
C THR A 322 4.88 16.77 -24.83
N ILE A 323 6.05 17.37 -24.65
CA ILE A 323 6.19 18.66 -23.99
C ILE A 323 6.15 19.72 -25.09
N ASP A 324 5.16 20.62 -25.03
CA ASP A 324 5.07 21.77 -25.92
C ASP A 324 5.87 22.94 -25.32
N PRO A 325 7.03 23.31 -25.88
CA PRO A 325 7.87 24.38 -25.34
C PRO A 325 7.19 25.74 -25.43
N SER A 326 6.25 25.93 -26.37
CA SER A 326 5.54 27.20 -26.56
C SER A 326 4.54 27.51 -25.43
N ALA A 327 4.21 26.50 -24.61
CA ALA A 327 3.33 26.65 -23.47
C ALA A 327 3.96 27.40 -22.29
N LEU A 328 5.29 27.54 -22.26
CA LEU A 328 6.03 28.24 -21.20
C LEU A 328 6.53 29.58 -21.74
N LYS A 329 6.07 30.67 -21.12
CA LYS A 329 6.47 32.03 -21.50
C LYS A 329 7.47 32.60 -20.49
N SER A 330 8.39 33.42 -20.97
CA SER A 330 9.25 34.19 -20.05
C SER A 330 8.40 35.10 -19.16
N GLY A 331 8.74 35.17 -17.87
CA GLY A 331 7.98 35.89 -16.84
C GLY A 331 6.68 35.21 -16.41
N GLN A 332 6.32 34.04 -16.96
CA GLN A 332 5.18 33.27 -16.47
C GLN A 332 5.48 32.74 -15.07
N LYS A 333 4.51 32.85 -14.15
CA LYS A 333 4.59 32.17 -12.85
C LYS A 333 4.13 30.72 -12.99
N LEU A 334 5.01 29.78 -12.65
CA LEU A 334 4.74 28.35 -12.60
C LEU A 334 4.26 27.94 -11.21
N GLY A 335 3.51 26.83 -11.15
CA GLY A 335 3.00 26.26 -9.91
C GLY A 335 1.49 26.43 -9.72
N PRO A 336 0.96 26.07 -8.53
CA PRO A 336 -0.46 26.18 -8.22
C PRO A 336 -0.91 27.65 -8.08
N PRO A 337 -2.23 27.92 -8.14
CA PRO A 337 -2.78 29.25 -7.84
C PRO A 337 -2.33 29.71 -6.44
N GLY A 338 -1.51 30.76 -6.38
CA GLY A 338 -0.82 31.19 -5.14
C GLY A 338 0.70 31.27 -5.30
N GLY A 339 1.27 30.63 -6.32
CA GLY A 339 2.63 30.88 -6.81
C GLY A 339 3.76 30.17 -6.06
N VAL A 340 3.44 29.29 -5.11
CA VAL A 340 4.43 28.52 -4.33
C VAL A 340 4.19 27.03 -4.54
N VAL A 341 5.23 26.32 -4.97
CA VAL A 341 5.25 24.86 -5.08
C VAL A 341 5.66 24.30 -3.72
N GLU A 342 4.72 23.63 -3.06
CA GLU A 342 4.99 22.84 -1.87
C GLU A 342 5.56 21.48 -2.28
N LEU A 343 6.60 21.06 -1.59
CA LEU A 343 7.24 19.77 -1.83
C LEU A 343 7.21 18.92 -0.57
N PRO A 344 7.00 17.60 -0.72
CA PRO A 344 7.08 16.69 0.40
C PRO A 344 8.48 16.75 1.02
N GLY A 345 8.56 16.45 2.31
CA GLY A 345 9.83 16.43 3.03
C GLY A 345 10.84 15.43 2.45
N SER A 346 12.10 15.63 2.81
CA SER A 346 13.20 14.73 2.48
C SER A 346 13.04 13.38 3.17
N LYS A 347 13.19 12.29 2.40
CA LYS A 347 13.11 10.91 2.95
C LYS A 347 14.21 10.64 3.98
N SER A 348 15.38 11.24 3.77
CA SER A 348 16.54 11.09 4.65
C SER A 348 16.33 11.75 6.01
N ILE A 349 15.78 12.96 6.03
CA ILE A 349 15.44 13.69 7.27
C ILE A 349 14.25 13.01 7.95
N SER A 350 13.22 12.67 7.19
CA SER A 350 12.01 11.98 7.68
C SER A 350 12.35 10.74 8.53
N ASN A 351 13.17 9.82 8.00
CA ASN A 351 13.55 8.61 8.72
C ASN A 351 14.33 8.89 10.02
N ARG A 352 15.20 9.91 10.04
CA ARG A 352 15.97 10.30 11.25
C ARG A 352 15.06 10.91 12.30
N ALA A 353 14.20 11.84 11.88
CA ALA A 353 13.26 12.52 12.74
C ALA A 353 12.27 11.53 13.39
N LEU A 354 11.78 10.55 12.63
CA LEU A 354 10.90 9.50 13.18
C LEU A 354 11.59 8.64 14.23
N VAL A 355 12.83 8.21 13.99
CA VAL A 355 13.59 7.42 14.97
C VAL A 355 13.86 8.23 16.24
N LEU A 356 14.32 9.47 16.13
CA LEU A 356 14.56 10.33 17.30
C LEU A 356 13.27 10.67 18.03
N ALA A 357 12.19 11.00 17.32
CA ALA A 357 10.89 11.26 17.94
C ALA A 357 10.36 10.03 18.68
N ALA A 358 10.62 8.82 18.18
CA ALA A 358 10.26 7.59 18.86
C ALA A 358 11.11 7.36 20.13
N LEU A 359 12.42 7.59 20.06
CA LEU A 359 13.37 7.40 21.16
C LEU A 359 13.28 8.49 22.26
N ALA A 360 12.90 9.70 21.89
CA ALA A 360 12.94 10.85 22.78
C ALA A 360 11.84 10.85 23.83
N GLU A 361 12.18 11.43 24.99
CA GLU A 361 11.20 11.82 26.00
C GLU A 361 10.24 12.86 25.40
N LYS A 362 8.95 12.73 25.69
CA LYS A 362 7.89 13.60 25.16
C LYS A 362 7.26 14.36 26.32
N PRO A 363 7.68 15.60 26.65
CA PRO A 363 7.17 16.34 27.80
C PRO A 363 5.66 16.58 27.75
N GLN A 364 5.10 16.67 26.54
CA GLN A 364 3.67 16.86 26.29
C GLN A 364 2.92 15.54 26.01
N GLY A 365 3.56 14.39 26.25
CA GLY A 365 3.07 13.05 25.92
C GLY A 365 3.21 12.66 24.45
N LYS A 366 3.29 13.64 23.54
CA LYS A 366 3.28 13.42 22.10
C LYS A 366 4.24 14.33 21.33
N CYS A 367 4.63 13.90 20.13
CA CYS A 367 5.43 14.66 19.17
C CYS A 367 4.77 14.59 17.79
N ARG A 368 4.54 15.75 17.17
CA ARG A 368 4.06 15.82 15.78
C ARG A 368 5.24 15.88 14.83
N VAL A 369 5.28 15.01 13.84
CA VAL A 369 6.28 15.05 12.77
C VAL A 369 5.54 15.39 11.48
N LEU A 370 5.84 16.57 10.95
CA LEU A 370 5.10 17.19 9.85
C LEU A 370 5.92 17.18 8.56
N ASN A 371 5.22 17.22 7.43
CA ASN A 371 5.75 17.19 6.08
C ASN A 371 6.67 15.99 5.80
N LEU A 372 6.38 14.80 6.34
CA LEU A 372 7.13 13.59 6.00
C LEU A 372 6.97 13.27 4.51
N THR A 373 7.97 12.60 3.93
CA THR A 373 7.84 12.05 2.57
C THR A 373 6.71 11.03 2.53
N PRO A 374 5.68 11.22 1.68
CA PRO A 374 4.64 10.24 1.45
C PRO A 374 5.21 9.06 0.63
N SER A 375 5.95 8.17 1.29
CA SER A 375 6.63 7.03 0.65
C SER A 375 6.49 5.74 1.45
N GLU A 376 6.64 4.61 0.75
CA GLU A 376 6.61 3.28 1.36
C GLU A 376 7.67 3.12 2.45
N ASP A 377 8.91 3.58 2.24
CA ASP A 377 9.96 3.54 3.27
C ASP A 377 9.51 4.19 4.59
N ILE A 378 8.81 5.33 4.53
CA ILE A 378 8.33 6.04 5.72
C ILE A 378 7.19 5.27 6.39
N ARG A 379 6.27 4.67 5.63
CA ARG A 379 5.23 3.82 6.21
C ARG A 379 5.80 2.57 6.87
N VAL A 380 6.81 1.96 6.26
CA VAL A 380 7.53 0.82 6.83
C VAL A 380 8.25 1.22 8.11
N MET A 381 8.87 2.42 8.16
CA MET A 381 9.44 2.96 9.40
C MET A 381 8.37 3.13 10.48
N LEU A 382 7.24 3.76 10.16
CA LEU A 382 6.13 3.97 11.10
C LEU A 382 5.56 2.64 11.62
N ALA A 383 5.40 1.64 10.76
CA ALA A 383 4.97 0.29 11.14
C ALA A 383 5.99 -0.41 12.05
N ALA A 384 7.29 -0.29 11.75
CA ALA A 384 8.35 -0.81 12.60
C ALA A 384 8.36 -0.14 13.98
N LEU A 385 8.15 1.18 14.05
CA LEU A 385 8.01 1.90 15.32
C LEU A 385 6.75 1.50 16.08
N ALA A 386 5.62 1.32 15.39
CA ALA A 386 4.38 0.84 16.00
C ALA A 386 4.53 -0.56 16.61
N ARG A 387 5.26 -1.44 15.92
CA ARG A 387 5.63 -2.77 16.44
C ARG A 387 6.44 -2.69 17.75
N LEU A 388 7.16 -1.59 17.95
CA LEU A 388 7.97 -1.27 19.13
C LEU A 388 7.25 -0.39 20.16
N GLY A 389 5.93 -0.28 20.07
CA GLY A 389 5.09 0.37 21.06
C GLY A 389 4.88 1.87 20.89
N VAL A 390 5.15 2.40 19.71
CA VAL A 390 4.75 3.77 19.35
C VAL A 390 3.32 3.78 18.83
N ASP A 391 2.45 4.56 19.43
CA ASP A 391 1.13 4.84 18.88
C ASP A 391 1.29 5.90 17.77
N VAL A 392 0.98 5.50 16.53
CA VAL A 392 1.10 6.34 15.34
C VAL A 392 -0.29 6.78 14.90
N LYS A 393 -0.55 8.08 14.98
CA LYS A 393 -1.78 8.69 14.45
C LYS A 393 -1.49 9.48 13.19
N TYR A 394 -2.12 9.10 12.08
CA TYR A 394 -2.08 9.84 10.83
C TYR A 394 -2.96 11.09 10.94
N LEU A 395 -2.38 12.28 10.74
CA LEU A 395 -3.07 13.56 10.88
C LEU A 395 -3.60 14.08 9.56
N ALA A 396 -2.78 14.04 8.51
CA ALA A 396 -3.12 14.51 7.17
C ALA A 396 -2.13 13.94 6.15
N GLU A 397 -2.58 13.84 4.90
CA GLU A 397 -1.76 13.40 3.78
C GLU A 397 -2.25 14.05 2.49
N GLY A 398 -1.36 14.67 1.73
CA GLY A 398 -1.74 15.37 0.51
C GLY A 398 -0.56 15.98 -0.24
N PRO A 399 -0.78 16.40 -1.50
CA PRO A 399 0.25 17.03 -2.32
C PRO A 399 0.81 18.31 -1.69
N ASP A 400 -0.04 19.07 -0.97
CA ASP A 400 0.33 20.36 -0.37
C ASP A 400 0.78 20.25 1.09
N SER A 401 0.58 19.10 1.74
CA SER A 401 0.82 18.93 3.19
C SER A 401 1.90 17.90 3.53
N GLY A 402 2.42 17.18 2.53
CA GLY A 402 3.19 15.95 2.77
C GLY A 402 2.39 14.93 3.58
N LEU A 403 3.10 14.06 4.31
CA LEU A 403 2.52 13.14 5.30
C LEU A 403 2.73 13.70 6.71
N ASN A 404 1.66 13.84 7.49
CA ASN A 404 1.72 14.37 8.85
C ASN A 404 1.29 13.30 9.85
N VAL A 405 2.10 13.08 10.89
CA VAL A 405 1.81 12.10 11.94
C VAL A 405 2.00 12.68 13.34
N GLU A 406 1.26 12.13 14.29
CA GLU A 406 1.45 12.33 15.72
C GLU A 406 1.95 11.01 16.30
N LEU A 407 3.06 11.07 17.04
CA LEU A 407 3.70 9.92 17.69
C LEU A 407 3.55 10.06 19.21
N GLU A 408 3.05 9.01 19.83
CA GLU A 408 2.94 8.87 21.27
C GLU A 408 3.63 7.57 21.72
N CYS A 409 4.26 7.58 22.88
CA CYS A 409 4.81 6.37 23.50
C CYS A 409 4.08 6.18 24.83
N PRO A 410 2.99 5.41 24.87
CA PRO A 410 2.17 5.26 26.08
C PRO A 410 2.96 4.74 27.28
N GLU A 411 3.95 3.88 27.02
CA GLU A 411 4.84 3.30 28.03
C GLU A 411 6.05 4.21 28.36
N GLY A 412 6.11 5.42 27.82
CA GLY A 412 7.19 6.39 28.00
C GLY A 412 8.47 6.09 27.22
N ALA A 413 8.64 4.86 26.73
CA ALA A 413 9.79 4.41 25.94
C ALA A 413 9.37 3.32 24.93
N LEU A 414 10.28 2.95 24.03
CA LEU A 414 10.08 1.80 23.14
C LEU A 414 10.13 0.48 23.92
N ALA A 415 9.33 -0.48 23.49
CA ALA A 415 9.22 -1.79 24.12
C ALA A 415 9.23 -2.94 23.10
N LEU A 416 9.85 -4.05 23.47
CA LEU A 416 9.79 -5.29 22.70
C LEU A 416 8.46 -5.99 22.96
N ARG A 417 7.58 -6.02 21.97
CA ARG A 417 6.27 -6.67 22.04
C ARG A 417 6.37 -8.05 21.37
N PRO A 418 6.19 -9.19 22.04
CA PRO A 418 6.30 -10.51 21.40
C PRO A 418 5.28 -10.73 20.27
N ASP A 419 5.55 -11.66 19.37
CA ASP A 419 4.64 -12.07 18.29
C ASP A 419 3.50 -12.93 18.85
N ALA A 420 2.30 -12.86 18.25
CA ALA A 420 1.18 -13.70 18.67
C ALA A 420 1.49 -15.20 18.57
N SER A 421 2.33 -15.59 17.61
CA SER A 421 2.80 -16.95 17.39
C SER A 421 3.99 -17.35 18.27
N SER A 422 4.63 -16.40 18.96
CA SER A 422 5.85 -16.64 19.74
C SER A 422 5.94 -15.69 20.94
N ALA A 423 5.73 -16.23 22.13
CA ALA A 423 5.72 -15.48 23.39
C ALA A 423 7.05 -14.77 23.75
N ARG A 424 8.14 -14.96 22.99
CA ARG A 424 9.48 -14.44 23.31
C ARG A 424 10.20 -13.74 22.17
N VAL A 425 9.62 -13.72 20.97
CA VAL A 425 10.25 -13.13 19.77
C VAL A 425 9.43 -11.94 19.32
N THR A 426 10.07 -10.79 19.13
CA THR A 426 9.48 -9.66 18.43
C THR A 426 10.00 -9.63 17.00
N THR A 427 9.13 -9.86 16.03
CA THR A 427 9.48 -9.71 14.61
C THR A 427 9.15 -8.31 14.13
N VAL A 428 10.14 -7.64 13.52
CA VAL A 428 9.99 -6.35 12.85
C VAL A 428 10.19 -6.54 11.36
N TRP A 429 9.13 -6.26 10.60
CA TRP A 429 9.12 -6.34 9.15
C TRP A 429 9.56 -5.02 8.53
N VAL A 430 10.55 -5.05 7.62
CA VAL A 430 11.13 -3.86 6.98
C VAL A 430 10.96 -3.84 5.45
N GLU A 431 10.14 -4.74 4.89
CA GLU A 431 9.85 -4.81 3.45
C GLU A 431 11.15 -4.79 2.61
N ASN A 432 11.29 -3.93 1.59
CA ASN A 432 12.55 -3.62 0.90
C ASN A 432 13.14 -2.25 1.31
N ALA A 433 12.67 -1.70 2.44
CA ALA A 433 13.00 -0.37 2.90
C ALA A 433 14.41 -0.35 3.50
N GLY A 434 15.38 -0.07 2.64
CA GLY A 434 16.78 -0.21 2.98
C GLY A 434 17.17 0.62 4.19
N THR A 435 16.80 1.91 4.19
CA THR A 435 17.09 2.84 5.29
C THR A 435 16.48 2.38 6.61
N VAL A 436 15.25 1.85 6.59
CA VAL A 436 14.57 1.34 7.79
C VAL A 436 15.35 0.18 8.39
N ALA A 437 15.75 -0.80 7.57
CA ALA A 437 16.57 -1.92 8.04
C ALA A 437 17.86 -1.45 8.74
N ARG A 438 18.53 -0.41 8.21
CA ARG A 438 19.79 0.13 8.77
C ARG A 438 19.60 0.94 10.04
N PHE A 439 18.49 1.67 10.18
CA PHE A 439 18.24 2.52 11.35
C PHE A 439 17.59 1.75 12.49
N ILE A 440 16.68 0.82 12.20
CA ILE A 440 15.97 0.04 13.21
C ILE A 440 16.85 -1.07 13.80
N THR A 441 17.77 -1.66 13.04
CA THR A 441 18.63 -2.75 13.56
C THR A 441 19.47 -2.32 14.79
N PRO A 442 20.16 -1.16 14.80
CA PRO A 442 20.83 -0.66 16.00
C PRO A 442 19.87 -0.37 17.16
N VAL A 443 18.67 0.16 16.89
CA VAL A 443 17.62 0.39 17.90
C VAL A 443 17.16 -0.93 18.53
N LEU A 444 17.00 -1.97 17.72
CA LEU A 444 16.62 -3.28 18.21
C LEU A 444 17.72 -3.94 19.04
N ALA A 445 18.98 -3.79 18.62
CA ALA A 445 20.11 -4.24 19.42
C ALA A 445 20.19 -3.51 20.76
N TYR A 446 19.87 -2.21 20.81
CA TYR A 446 19.72 -1.46 22.06
C TYR A 446 18.69 -2.09 22.98
N LEU A 447 17.49 -2.31 22.47
CA LEU A 447 16.38 -2.82 23.26
C LEU A 447 16.68 -4.24 23.77
N VAL A 448 17.34 -5.08 22.98
CA VAL A 448 17.80 -6.40 23.44
C VAL A 448 18.88 -6.28 24.51
N ALA A 449 19.87 -5.41 24.34
CA ALA A 449 20.95 -5.22 25.30
C ALA A 449 20.43 -4.72 26.66
N THR A 450 19.46 -3.80 26.64
CA THR A 450 18.91 -3.14 27.82
C THR A 450 17.69 -3.83 28.43
N SER A 451 17.10 -4.80 27.73
CA SER A 451 15.95 -5.55 28.24
C SER A 451 16.27 -6.23 29.56
N LYS A 452 15.32 -6.29 30.49
CA LYS A 452 15.47 -7.07 31.73
C LYS A 452 15.26 -8.58 31.50
N ASP A 453 14.58 -8.95 30.42
CA ASP A 453 14.34 -10.34 30.08
C ASP A 453 15.62 -10.97 29.46
N PRO A 454 16.23 -11.98 30.10
CA PRO A 454 17.41 -12.65 29.56
C PRO A 454 17.11 -13.45 28.28
N SER A 455 15.84 -13.73 28.00
CA SER A 455 15.38 -14.48 26.83
C SER A 455 14.92 -13.60 25.67
N ALA A 456 15.01 -12.27 25.82
CA ALA A 456 14.62 -11.31 24.80
C ALA A 456 15.30 -11.61 23.45
N ALA A 457 14.47 -11.76 22.42
CA ALA A 457 14.90 -12.03 21.06
C ALA A 457 14.09 -11.19 20.09
N VAL A 458 14.74 -10.69 19.05
CA VAL A 458 14.10 -9.94 17.97
C VAL A 458 14.56 -10.47 16.63
N VAL A 459 13.66 -10.41 15.65
CA VAL A 459 13.95 -10.78 14.26
C VAL A 459 13.66 -9.58 13.38
N VAL A 460 14.63 -9.20 12.53
CA VAL A 460 14.43 -8.20 11.47
C VAL A 460 14.38 -8.93 10.15
N ASP A 461 13.25 -8.84 9.46
CA ASP A 461 13.04 -9.50 8.16
C ASP A 461 12.42 -8.55 7.15
N GLY A 462 12.55 -8.86 5.87
CA GLY A 462 11.95 -8.13 4.78
C GLY A 462 11.59 -9.06 3.63
N ASN A 463 11.16 -8.47 2.51
CA ASN A 463 10.74 -9.25 1.36
C ASN A 463 11.92 -9.93 0.65
N GLU A 464 11.65 -10.71 -0.39
CA GLU A 464 12.65 -11.46 -1.15
C GLU A 464 13.81 -10.59 -1.65
N ARG A 465 13.54 -9.35 -2.07
CA ARG A 465 14.57 -8.40 -2.51
C ARG A 465 15.46 -7.96 -1.35
N MET A 466 14.90 -7.77 -0.17
CA MET A 466 15.67 -7.43 1.03
C MET A 466 16.52 -8.60 1.53
N ARG A 467 16.02 -9.84 1.38
CA ARG A 467 16.75 -11.08 1.76
C ARG A 467 17.95 -11.40 0.87
N VAL A 468 18.16 -10.64 -0.20
CA VAL A 468 19.36 -10.70 -1.05
C VAL A 468 20.16 -9.39 -1.03
N ARG A 469 19.78 -8.44 -0.16
CA ARG A 469 20.44 -7.13 -0.06
C ARG A 469 21.44 -7.14 1.12
N PRO A 470 22.72 -6.79 0.89
CA PRO A 470 23.76 -6.94 1.89
C PRO A 470 23.60 -6.01 3.09
N VAL A 471 23.86 -6.55 4.28
CA VAL A 471 23.87 -5.86 5.58
C VAL A 471 25.05 -6.29 6.47
N ARG A 472 26.07 -6.96 5.92
CA ARG A 472 27.19 -7.49 6.71
C ARG A 472 27.89 -6.44 7.56
N ASP A 473 28.22 -5.29 6.96
CA ASP A 473 28.91 -4.20 7.67
C ASP A 473 28.09 -3.66 8.86
N LEU A 474 26.75 -3.68 8.75
CA LEU A 474 25.86 -3.31 9.86
C LEU A 474 25.93 -4.33 10.99
N VAL A 475 25.89 -5.61 10.66
CA VAL A 475 25.96 -6.69 11.66
C VAL A 475 27.29 -6.63 12.40
N ASP A 476 28.39 -6.49 11.68
CA ASP A 476 29.72 -6.39 12.26
C ASP A 476 29.82 -5.16 13.19
N CYS A 477 29.25 -4.02 12.76
CA CYS A 477 29.19 -2.81 13.59
C CYS A 477 28.37 -3.01 14.87
N VAL A 478 27.15 -3.54 14.74
CA VAL A 478 26.24 -3.77 15.88
C VAL A 478 26.84 -4.75 16.88
N GLN A 479 27.50 -5.82 16.40
CA GLN A 479 28.17 -6.79 17.28
C GLN A 479 29.37 -6.19 18.03
N ARG A 480 30.12 -5.26 17.41
CA ARG A 480 31.20 -4.54 18.09
C ARG A 480 30.68 -3.51 19.08
N ALA A 481 29.59 -2.84 18.75
CA ALA A 481 29.05 -1.76 19.56
C ALA A 481 28.31 -2.24 20.82
N PHE A 482 27.74 -3.45 20.81
CA PHE A 482 26.95 -3.98 21.93
C PHE A 482 27.57 -5.24 22.52
N GLU A 483 28.49 -5.04 23.47
CA GLU A 483 29.00 -6.10 24.32
C GLU A 483 27.82 -6.80 25.04
N GLY A 484 27.53 -8.04 24.64
CA GLY A 484 26.41 -8.80 25.20
C GLY A 484 25.23 -9.02 24.24
N VAL A 485 25.31 -8.54 22.99
CA VAL A 485 24.35 -8.87 21.94
C VAL A 485 24.95 -9.85 20.94
N LYS A 486 24.18 -10.85 20.54
CA LYS A 486 24.52 -11.80 19.47
C LYS A 486 23.56 -11.60 18.30
N VAL A 487 24.12 -11.38 17.11
CA VAL A 487 23.37 -11.25 15.84
C VAL A 487 23.66 -12.45 14.95
N GLU A 488 22.62 -13.12 14.46
CA GLU A 488 22.71 -14.32 13.63
C GLU A 488 21.90 -14.15 12.33
N TYR A 489 22.45 -14.61 11.21
CA TYR A 489 21.72 -14.69 9.94
C TYR A 489 20.81 -15.92 9.94
N GLN A 490 19.51 -15.73 9.71
CA GLN A 490 18.54 -16.84 9.64
C GLN A 490 18.17 -17.24 8.21
N GLY A 491 18.50 -16.40 7.22
CA GLY A 491 18.17 -16.65 5.82
C GLY A 491 19.12 -17.60 5.11
N ASN A 492 18.69 -18.02 3.92
CA ASN A 492 19.51 -18.82 3.00
C ASN A 492 20.72 -18.04 2.46
N THR A 493 20.64 -16.70 2.42
CA THR A 493 21.69 -15.82 1.91
C THR A 493 22.51 -15.23 3.07
N GLN A 494 23.74 -15.69 3.26
CA GLN A 494 24.63 -15.16 4.30
C GLN A 494 24.96 -13.67 4.06
N GLY A 495 24.98 -12.87 5.13
CA GLY A 495 25.21 -11.43 5.03
C GLY A 495 23.99 -10.58 4.67
N CYS A 496 22.80 -11.19 4.56
CA CYS A 496 21.52 -10.53 4.24
C CYS A 496 20.46 -10.83 5.33
N LEU A 497 19.34 -10.12 5.31
CA LEU A 497 18.18 -10.46 6.17
C LEU A 497 17.61 -11.85 5.82
N PRO A 498 16.87 -12.52 6.73
CA PRO A 498 16.53 -12.11 8.09
C PRO A 498 17.69 -12.17 9.09
N LEU A 499 17.68 -11.25 10.06
CA LEU A 499 18.61 -11.20 11.19
C LEU A 499 17.90 -11.51 12.50
N ARG A 500 18.47 -12.40 13.31
CA ARG A 500 18.03 -12.64 14.69
C ARG A 500 19.00 -12.05 15.68
N ILE A 501 18.51 -11.21 16.58
CA ILE A 501 19.30 -10.51 17.59
C ILE A 501 18.86 -11.00 18.97
N THR A 502 19.81 -11.45 19.80
CA THR A 502 19.57 -12.03 21.12
C THR A 502 20.62 -11.59 22.13
N LYS A 503 20.37 -11.81 23.41
CA LYS A 503 21.42 -11.66 24.44
C LYS A 503 22.47 -12.77 24.34
N SER A 504 23.75 -12.40 24.42
CA SER A 504 24.88 -13.31 24.47
C SER A 504 24.97 -14.00 25.83
N ARG A 505 25.21 -15.32 25.85
CA ARG A 505 25.40 -16.11 27.07
C ARG A 505 26.83 -16.06 27.63
N LYS A 506 27.80 -15.50 26.90
CA LYS A 506 29.20 -15.42 27.33
C LYS A 506 29.39 -14.13 28.13
N ARG A 507 29.77 -14.27 29.41
CA ARG A 507 29.87 -13.30 30.51
C ARG A 507 28.55 -13.00 31.24
N SER A 508 28.42 -13.61 32.42
CA SER A 508 27.70 -13.02 33.54
C SER A 508 28.28 -11.63 33.79
N VAL A 509 27.53 -10.59 33.48
CA VAL A 509 27.69 -9.30 34.18
C VAL A 509 27.45 -9.62 35.67
N PRO A 510 28.32 -9.19 36.61
CA PRO A 510 28.08 -9.41 38.03
C PRO A 510 26.70 -8.85 38.39
N ASP A 511 25.96 -9.56 39.25
CA ASP A 511 24.68 -9.10 39.78
C ASP A 511 24.80 -7.63 40.18
N ALA A 512 24.00 -6.78 39.55
CA ALA A 512 23.80 -5.41 39.97
C ALA A 512 23.08 -5.45 41.33
N SER A 513 23.86 -5.55 42.41
CA SER A 513 23.43 -5.07 43.72
C SER A 513 22.95 -3.64 43.55
N GLU A 514 21.81 -3.32 44.15
CA GLU A 514 21.16 -2.01 44.17
C GLU A 514 22.20 -0.86 44.17
N GLY A 515 22.41 -0.22 43.02
CA GLY A 515 23.26 0.98 42.91
C GLY A 515 24.22 1.07 41.73
N GLN A 516 24.54 0.00 40.99
CA GLN A 516 25.42 0.08 39.81
C GLN A 516 24.71 -0.33 38.52
N ALA A 517 24.41 0.65 37.66
CA ALA A 517 23.86 0.42 36.33
C ALA A 517 24.87 -0.35 35.46
N SER A 518 24.62 -1.64 35.24
CA SER A 518 25.34 -2.43 34.24
C SER A 518 25.16 -1.81 32.85
N SER A 519 26.27 -1.56 32.15
CA SER A 519 26.39 -0.85 30.88
C SER A 519 25.70 -1.57 29.70
N GLY A 520 24.37 -1.52 29.65
CA GLY A 520 23.63 -1.75 28.42
C GLY A 520 23.49 -0.42 27.67
N PHE A 521 24.47 -0.10 26.80
CA PHE A 521 24.48 0.97 25.77
C PHE A 521 24.87 2.42 26.17
N PRO A 522 25.61 3.20 25.34
CA PRO A 522 26.82 2.96 24.55
C PRO A 522 27.96 3.89 25.05
N CYS A 523 28.50 3.66 26.25
CA CYS A 523 29.71 4.36 26.65
C CYS A 523 30.91 3.64 26.01
N GLY A 524 31.85 4.38 25.44
CA GLY A 524 33.04 3.82 24.78
C GLY A 524 33.24 4.29 23.33
N THR A 525 34.23 3.71 22.67
CA THR A 525 34.61 4.05 21.28
C THR A 525 34.19 2.93 20.34
N VAL A 526 33.41 3.28 19.31
CA VAL A 526 33.08 2.37 18.20
C VAL A 526 33.81 2.84 16.96
N GLU A 527 34.60 1.96 16.36
CA GLU A 527 35.32 2.23 15.13
C GLU A 527 34.52 1.76 13.90
N LEU A 528 34.37 2.65 12.92
CA LEU A 528 33.69 2.41 11.65
C LEU A 528 34.58 2.86 10.50
N SER A 529 34.72 2.05 9.45
CA SER A 529 35.44 2.49 8.25
C SER A 529 34.71 3.64 7.54
N SER A 530 35.45 4.64 7.06
CA SER A 530 34.90 5.77 6.28
C SER A 530 34.26 5.37 4.95
N LYS A 531 34.52 4.15 4.48
CA LYS A 531 33.97 3.57 3.24
C LYS A 531 32.59 2.93 3.45
N VAL A 532 32.17 2.78 4.70
CA VAL A 532 30.91 2.15 5.12
C VAL A 532 29.75 3.09 4.77
N SER A 533 28.60 2.52 4.39
CA SER A 533 27.42 3.30 3.97
C SER A 533 27.02 4.36 5.01
N SER A 534 26.68 5.55 4.53
CA SER A 534 26.20 6.67 5.35
C SER A 534 25.05 6.30 6.28
N GLN A 535 24.22 5.34 5.87
CA GLN A 535 23.08 4.85 6.64
C GLN A 535 23.50 4.12 7.92
N PHE A 536 24.64 3.43 7.91
CA PHE A 536 25.13 2.70 9.07
C PHE A 536 25.67 3.66 10.13
N VAL A 537 26.54 4.60 9.72
CA VAL A 537 27.07 5.67 10.58
C VAL A 537 25.93 6.46 11.20
N SER A 538 24.94 6.84 10.39
CA SER A 538 23.76 7.59 10.87
C SER A 538 22.94 6.77 11.86
N GLY A 539 22.67 5.48 11.58
CA GLY A 539 21.95 4.60 12.49
C GLY A 539 22.61 4.52 13.86
N MET A 540 23.94 4.39 13.92
CA MET A 540 24.70 4.37 15.17
C MET A 540 24.64 5.72 15.91
N LEU A 541 24.79 6.84 15.20
CA LEU A 541 24.66 8.18 15.80
C LEU A 541 23.26 8.39 16.40
N LEU A 542 22.20 7.98 15.71
CA LEU A 542 20.84 8.10 16.23
C LEU A 542 20.67 7.38 17.57
N VAL A 543 21.17 6.14 17.71
CA VAL A 543 21.03 5.40 18.99
C VAL A 543 22.02 5.87 20.05
N SER A 544 23.15 6.48 19.65
CA SER A 544 24.08 7.09 20.61
C SER A 544 23.47 8.25 21.40
N SER A 545 22.37 8.83 20.93
CA SER A 545 21.59 9.83 21.67
C SER A 545 21.03 9.33 23.00
N LEU A 546 20.99 8.01 23.21
CA LEU A 546 20.56 7.38 24.46
C LEU A 546 21.70 7.16 25.46
N ALA A 547 22.91 7.67 25.21
CA ALA A 547 24.06 7.50 26.09
C ALA A 547 23.84 8.11 27.48
N ARG A 548 23.80 7.25 28.51
CA ARG A 548 23.66 7.64 29.92
C ARG A 548 25.01 7.60 30.62
N GLY A 549 25.34 8.64 31.38
CA GLY A 549 26.57 8.69 32.16
C GLY A 549 26.42 8.03 33.53
N GLY A 550 27.46 7.35 34.01
CA GLY A 550 27.62 6.99 35.42
C GLY A 550 28.27 8.12 36.24
N GLU A 551 28.34 7.97 37.57
CA GLU A 551 28.93 8.95 38.51
C GLU A 551 30.38 9.37 38.16
N ALA A 552 31.10 8.55 37.37
CA ALA A 552 32.33 8.95 36.68
C ALA A 552 32.00 9.61 35.32
N ALA A 553 31.59 10.88 35.35
CA ALA A 553 31.17 11.68 34.20
C ALA A 553 32.28 12.02 33.17
N LYS A 554 33.02 11.01 32.66
CA LYS A 554 34.05 11.17 31.60
C LYS A 554 33.87 10.27 30.37
N GLU A 555 32.97 9.29 30.39
CA GLU A 555 32.79 8.32 29.28
C GLU A 555 31.50 8.60 28.49
N GLY A 556 31.63 9.31 27.37
CA GLY A 556 30.57 9.46 26.36
C GLY A 556 30.61 8.34 25.30
N PHE A 557 29.75 8.44 24.29
CA PHE A 557 29.89 7.65 23.07
C PHE A 557 30.84 8.37 22.11
N THR A 558 31.81 7.66 21.55
CA THR A 558 32.68 8.19 20.50
C THR A 558 32.60 7.30 19.28
N LEU A 559 32.13 7.85 18.17
CA LEU A 559 32.17 7.19 16.87
C LEU A 559 33.43 7.60 16.13
N LEU A 560 34.41 6.70 16.03
CA LEU A 560 35.63 6.95 15.27
C LEU A 560 35.45 6.49 13.82
N LEU A 561 35.77 7.34 12.86
CA LEU A 561 35.74 7.01 11.43
C LEU A 561 37.15 6.67 10.94
N GLU A 562 37.43 5.38 10.75
CA GLU A 562 38.71 4.89 10.18
C GLU A 562 38.89 5.40 8.75
N ASP A 563 40.13 5.47 8.27
CA ASP A 563 40.46 5.86 6.89
C ASP A 563 39.96 7.27 6.48
N THR A 564 39.85 8.22 7.42
CA THR A 564 39.56 9.64 7.13
C THR A 564 40.84 10.50 7.08
N HIS A 565 41.95 9.96 6.58
CA HIS A 565 43.21 10.69 6.45
C HIS A 565 43.03 11.92 5.52
N GLY A 566 42.83 13.10 6.11
CA GLY A 566 42.46 14.33 5.39
C GLY A 566 41.14 14.97 5.85
N GLY A 567 40.48 14.43 6.88
CA GLY A 567 39.40 15.12 7.60
C GLY A 567 38.04 15.18 6.90
N LYS A 568 37.74 14.29 5.95
CA LYS A 568 36.40 14.15 5.35
C LYS A 568 36.03 12.69 5.09
N ALA A 569 34.83 12.29 5.51
CA ALA A 569 34.23 11.01 5.15
C ALA A 569 33.41 11.13 3.86
N VAL A 570 33.26 10.02 3.11
CA VAL A 570 32.37 9.98 1.92
C VAL A 570 30.91 10.29 2.32
N SER A 571 30.54 9.90 3.54
CA SER A 571 29.20 10.08 4.11
C SER A 571 29.00 11.39 4.85
N GLN A 572 29.96 12.33 4.79
CA GLN A 572 29.97 13.56 5.60
C GLN A 572 28.64 14.34 5.58
N PRO A 573 28.00 14.63 4.42
CA PRO A 573 26.73 15.37 4.42
C PRO A 573 25.59 14.69 5.19
N TYR A 574 25.57 13.35 5.19
CA TYR A 574 24.57 12.58 5.93
C TYR A 574 24.89 12.50 7.43
N ILE A 575 26.16 12.58 7.81
CA ILE A 575 26.58 12.67 9.21
C ILE A 575 26.14 14.03 9.76
N ASP A 576 26.48 15.11 9.07
CA ASP A 576 26.10 16.47 9.44
C ASP A 576 24.57 16.62 9.56
N MET A 577 23.83 16.06 8.59
CA MET A 577 22.38 15.98 8.66
C MET A 577 21.91 15.23 9.91
N THR A 578 22.55 14.12 10.27
CA THR A 578 22.16 13.34 11.47
C THR A 578 22.41 14.14 12.75
N CYS A 579 23.60 14.74 12.88
CA CYS A 579 23.96 15.56 14.04
C CYS A 579 22.98 16.71 14.24
N ARG A 580 22.62 17.43 13.17
CA ARG A 580 21.69 18.56 13.27
C ARG A 580 20.25 18.14 13.56
N VAL A 581 19.81 16.99 13.07
CA VAL A 581 18.51 16.43 13.50
C VAL A 581 18.58 16.07 14.99
N MET A 582 19.68 15.49 15.47
CA MET A 582 19.85 15.20 16.91
C MET A 582 19.84 16.48 17.77
N GLU A 583 20.46 17.57 17.31
CA GLU A 583 20.46 18.86 17.99
C GLU A 583 19.04 19.42 18.17
N ALA A 584 18.19 19.27 17.15
CA ALA A 584 16.78 19.66 17.23
C ALA A 584 15.98 18.84 18.27
N PHE A 585 16.50 17.69 18.72
CA PHE A 585 15.97 16.87 19.80
C PHE A 585 16.81 16.97 21.10
N GLY A 586 17.67 17.98 21.21
CA GLY A 586 18.42 18.30 22.43
C GLY A 586 19.72 17.53 22.64
N VAL A 587 20.25 16.87 21.61
CA VAL A 587 21.51 16.09 21.69
C VAL A 587 22.53 16.58 20.66
N GLU A 588 23.67 17.05 21.14
CA GLU A 588 24.81 17.47 20.34
C GLU A 588 25.84 16.34 20.16
N ALA A 589 26.33 16.20 18.92
CA ALA A 589 27.41 15.29 18.56
C ALA A 589 28.62 16.11 18.10
N LEU A 590 29.63 16.22 18.96
CA LEU A 590 30.78 17.08 18.75
C LEU A 590 31.78 16.43 17.78
N PRO A 591 32.10 17.06 16.63
CA PRO A 591 33.16 16.58 15.76
C PRO A 591 34.52 16.81 16.42
N LEU A 592 35.37 15.80 16.42
CA LEU A 592 36.73 15.83 16.93
C LEU A 592 37.68 15.27 15.87
N THR A 593 38.85 15.88 15.73
CA THR A 593 39.92 15.40 14.85
C THR A 593 41.11 15.03 15.70
N ASP A 594 41.60 13.80 15.57
CA ASP A 594 42.80 13.37 16.30
C ASP A 594 44.10 13.89 15.66
N ALA A 595 45.23 13.65 16.32
CA ALA A 595 46.55 14.09 15.86
C ALA A 595 46.95 13.48 14.50
N GLN A 596 46.32 12.39 14.08
CA GLN A 596 46.52 11.71 12.81
C GLN A 596 45.54 12.19 11.72
N GLY A 597 44.70 13.18 12.02
CA GLY A 597 43.72 13.74 11.10
C GLY A 597 42.46 12.89 10.93
N ARG A 598 42.22 11.90 11.81
CA ARG A 598 41.02 11.05 11.77
C ARG A 598 39.85 11.77 12.43
N LEU A 599 38.69 11.73 11.78
CA LEU A 599 37.45 12.28 12.30
C LEU A 599 36.79 11.31 13.28
N SER A 600 36.27 11.87 14.36
CA SER A 600 35.38 11.19 15.30
C SER A 600 34.24 12.10 15.72
N TYR A 601 33.13 11.51 16.15
CA TYR A 601 31.97 12.24 16.66
C TYR A 601 31.71 11.78 18.08
N LYS A 602 31.81 12.72 19.02
CA LYS A 602 31.59 12.46 20.44
C LYS A 602 30.22 12.95 20.88
N VAL A 603 29.37 12.04 21.31
CA VAL A 603 28.12 12.35 22.00
C VAL A 603 28.40 12.25 23.50
N VAL A 604 28.35 13.41 24.16
CA VAL A 604 28.57 13.49 25.61
C VAL A 604 27.41 12.78 26.32
N ALA A 605 27.74 11.92 27.28
CA ALA A 605 26.75 11.18 28.04
C ALA A 605 25.92 12.12 28.96
N GLY A 606 24.65 11.77 29.18
CA GLY A 606 23.75 12.52 30.07
C GLY A 606 23.04 13.72 29.42
N GLN A 607 23.23 13.95 28.12
CA GLN A 607 22.37 14.84 27.35
C GLN A 607 20.92 14.30 27.35
N LYS A 608 19.94 15.20 27.45
CA LYS A 608 18.52 14.82 27.47
C LYS A 608 17.98 14.80 26.05
N LEU A 609 17.63 13.62 25.56
CA LEU A 609 16.92 13.47 24.29
C LEU A 609 15.44 13.81 24.49
N VAL A 610 15.03 15.00 24.08
CA VAL A 610 13.69 15.56 24.29
C VAL A 610 13.06 15.92 22.95
N ALA A 611 11.88 15.38 22.67
CA ALA A 611 11.15 15.70 21.45
C ALA A 611 10.54 17.10 21.54
N PRO A 612 10.65 17.92 20.47
CA PRO A 612 9.83 19.12 20.35
C PRO A 612 8.35 18.74 20.23
N SER A 613 7.45 19.67 20.55
CA SER A 613 6.00 19.45 20.37
C SER A 613 5.63 19.20 18.91
N SER A 614 6.37 19.82 18.00
CA SER A 614 6.25 19.65 16.56
C SER A 614 7.62 19.76 15.91
N TYR A 615 7.92 18.86 14.98
CA TYR A 615 9.11 18.87 14.15
C TYR A 615 8.68 18.92 12.68
N MET A 616 9.09 19.97 11.97
CA MET A 616 8.83 20.14 10.53
C MET A 616 9.99 19.57 9.72
N VAL A 617 9.70 18.59 8.86
CA VAL A 617 10.70 18.03 7.95
C VAL A 617 10.92 18.98 6.77
N GLU A 618 12.18 19.30 6.49
CA GLU A 618 12.56 20.12 5.34
C GLU A 618 12.14 19.44 4.03
N ALA A 619 11.58 20.22 3.09
CA ALA A 619 11.25 19.75 1.74
C ALA A 619 12.47 19.13 1.05
N ASP A 620 12.24 18.13 0.20
CA ASP A 620 13.30 17.45 -0.53
C ASP A 620 14.00 18.40 -1.52
N ALA A 621 15.26 18.76 -1.22
CA ALA A 621 16.01 19.73 -2.02
C ALA A 621 16.33 19.21 -3.43
N SER A 622 16.57 17.90 -3.56
CA SER A 622 16.76 17.27 -4.86
C SER A 622 15.51 17.39 -5.73
N ALA A 623 14.32 17.17 -5.16
CA ALA A 623 13.05 17.36 -5.85
C ALA A 623 12.77 18.83 -6.20
N ALA A 624 13.27 19.77 -5.38
CA ALA A 624 13.16 21.20 -5.66
C ALA A 624 13.94 21.64 -6.90
N SER A 625 15.02 20.94 -7.24
CA SER A 625 15.82 21.24 -8.42
C SER A 625 15.01 21.19 -9.72
N TYR A 626 14.01 20.30 -9.84
CA TYR A 626 13.23 20.14 -11.09
C TYR A 626 12.40 21.38 -11.45
N PRO A 627 11.47 21.87 -10.60
CA PRO A 627 10.72 23.09 -10.92
C PRO A 627 11.66 24.31 -11.07
N LEU A 628 12.70 24.43 -10.25
CA LEU A 628 13.69 25.51 -10.35
C LEU A 628 14.44 25.48 -11.69
N ALA A 629 14.88 24.30 -12.14
CA ALA A 629 15.55 24.12 -13.42
C ALA A 629 14.62 24.44 -14.60
N ILE A 630 13.34 24.08 -14.52
CA ILE A 630 12.35 24.43 -15.55
C ILE A 630 12.19 25.95 -15.63
N ALA A 631 12.09 26.63 -14.48
CA ALA A 631 11.99 28.09 -14.41
C ALA A 631 13.22 28.77 -15.03
N ALA A 632 14.41 28.36 -14.60
CA ALA A 632 15.69 28.85 -15.12
C ALA A 632 15.83 28.62 -16.63
N ALA A 633 15.49 27.42 -17.12
CA ALA A 633 15.63 27.06 -18.53
C ALA A 633 14.64 27.80 -19.46
N THR A 634 13.51 28.27 -18.92
CA THR A 634 12.45 28.92 -19.72
C THR A 634 12.31 30.41 -19.46
N GLY A 635 13.11 30.96 -18.55
CA GLY A 635 12.98 32.34 -18.08
C GLY A 635 11.63 32.63 -17.42
N SER A 636 10.97 31.59 -16.89
CA SER A 636 9.76 31.70 -16.09
C SER A 636 10.12 31.81 -14.61
N GLU A 637 9.13 32.11 -13.76
CA GLU A 637 9.31 32.26 -12.32
C GLU A 637 8.64 31.09 -11.60
N VAL A 638 9.31 30.53 -10.61
CA VAL A 638 8.71 29.58 -9.67
C VAL A 638 9.21 29.90 -8.27
N THR A 639 8.34 29.81 -7.28
CA THR A 639 8.76 29.80 -5.88
C THR A 639 8.58 28.38 -5.36
N VAL A 640 9.60 27.82 -4.74
CA VAL A 640 9.52 26.52 -4.08
C VAL A 640 9.67 26.77 -2.58
N ASN A 641 8.73 26.28 -1.78
CA ASN A 641 8.86 26.39 -0.33
C ASN A 641 9.85 25.33 0.15
N LEU A 642 11.02 25.78 0.60
CA LEU A 642 11.98 24.95 1.32
C LEU A 642 11.88 25.35 2.79
N PRO A 643 10.96 24.77 3.58
CA PRO A 643 10.85 25.11 4.99
C PRO A 643 12.16 24.74 5.69
N TYR A 644 12.89 25.75 6.15
CA TYR A 644 14.05 25.59 7.02
C TYR A 644 13.56 25.49 8.47
N GLN A 645 14.26 24.71 9.29
CA GLN A 645 13.89 24.55 10.71
C GLN A 645 13.85 25.88 11.48
N SER A 646 14.57 26.91 11.02
CA SER A 646 14.49 28.28 11.54
C SER A 646 14.99 29.31 10.52
N PRO A 647 14.43 30.55 10.49
CA PRO A 647 14.99 31.65 9.72
C PRO A 647 16.48 31.86 10.06
N GLY A 648 17.36 31.82 9.05
CA GLY A 648 18.81 32.00 9.23
C GLY A 648 19.61 30.72 9.53
N SER A 649 18.96 29.55 9.65
CA SER A 649 19.66 28.27 9.72
C SER A 649 20.19 27.85 8.33
N GLN A 650 21.37 27.22 8.27
CA GLN A 650 21.85 26.63 7.02
C GLN A 650 20.98 25.42 6.65
N PRO A 651 20.77 25.11 5.36
CA PRO A 651 19.98 23.93 4.98
C PRO A 651 20.64 22.62 5.44
N LEU A 652 19.85 21.57 5.74
CA LEU A 652 20.40 20.25 6.09
C LEU A 652 20.89 19.44 4.88
N GLN A 653 20.41 19.81 3.69
CA GLN A 653 20.60 19.05 2.46
C GLN A 653 21.65 19.74 1.59
N GLY A 654 22.68 19.02 1.15
CA GLY A 654 23.71 19.56 0.26
C GLY A 654 23.14 20.11 -1.06
N ASP A 655 22.09 19.45 -1.59
CA ASP A 655 21.40 19.84 -2.83
C ASP A 655 20.72 21.20 -2.76
N SER A 656 20.55 21.79 -1.57
CA SER A 656 20.05 23.16 -1.40
C SER A 656 20.99 24.25 -1.94
N LEU A 657 22.23 23.89 -2.29
CA LEU A 657 23.19 24.79 -2.95
C LEU A 657 22.86 25.04 -4.43
N PHE A 658 22.01 24.22 -5.04
CA PHE A 658 21.47 24.42 -6.39
C PHE A 658 20.44 25.56 -6.39
#